data_AF-H3GZA9-F1
#
_entry.id   AF-H3GZA9-F1
#
_cell.length_a   1.000
_cell.length_b   1.000
_cell.length_c   1.000
_cell.angle_alpha   90.00
_cell.angle_beta   90.00
_cell.angle_gamma   90.00
#
_symmetry.space_group_name_H-M   'P 1'
#
loop_
_entity.id
_entity.type
_entity.pdbx_description
1 polymer ?
#
loop_
_entity_poly.entity_id
_entity_poly.type
_entity_poly.pdbx_seq_one_letter_code
_entity_poly.pdbx_strand_id
1 'polypeptide(L)'
;MPGTAAASSTGTMANDFMSTLTAASTNSDAYHMTPVHMVVARVQSDMPVWSSESDRFLSTFADTTDEQFIASLDTVNAASVEGALMYVQAEGINYDTRSAEYRCTRKSGMAYIVLYEMAIVQTNETLALYQDTADQNEYGPLVPMDSGRCTPTSTDGSSDVFPTVCYYFNGTNGEPNIGPFVGAELKETTTDPRAPYPNNVWYSFPNSCPLESWGDKTDECRATTRHGLCDMDVMPDGVTCTFNYRVLGFLLLDDLVGITSMASSTTGNTYNNFTEFCEDGGVEFEATTDGEWVDGISFWLKPQDEDANAERATKLVEAYSNLTTGLLKNTPLQEETIARMLPLPTPAELAAENPPCYLNVKKCNGDYGCKRELYSQRCTLCSSTSDECETAPSGWTFPTLEKAVGENGELVASSSSGSSSKTHVSTDSGLNAGVVAAIVTGCIFAVLLVLFTCFCQRRRKAKAPKSDGEDSAPFHAAPSTSKTEPSTWPVKRVNQHTDSSSNLWDDEAVISWRVPREKVKAGALISRGGYGEVYRGTYNRQDVAVKMLLPETRRSIKHVNAFLAEVKTMAGLEHSCIVQFIGVAWDSFNDLCVLSEFIAGGDLRALLARYDETNMPKGFDYLKVKIALHIAHALTYLHSLQQPIIHRDLKSKNVLLTPDLDAKLTDFGVSRERIDATMTAGVGTSLWMAPEVMLGDKYDVAADMFSFGVLLSELDTQQLPYSHAKDKNNSGRKLPDAAILQMVAMGSLCVEFPSRALPEMAELGVACVSMDPEARPRASEALYRLQKILQQF
;
A
#
# COMPACT_ATOMS: atom_id res chain seq x y z
N MET A 1 -12.62 73.52 -7.30
CA MET A 1 -12.56 72.06 -7.52
C MET A 1 -11.30 71.54 -6.84
N PRO A 2 -11.40 70.89 -5.68
CA PRO A 2 -10.29 70.13 -5.11
C PRO A 2 -10.57 68.62 -5.20
N GLY A 3 -9.47 67.85 -5.22
CA GLY A 3 -9.42 66.45 -5.62
C GLY A 3 -10.14 65.47 -4.71
N THR A 4 -10.65 64.43 -5.33
CA THR A 4 -11.20 63.23 -4.69
C THR A 4 -10.07 62.31 -4.25
N ALA A 5 -10.15 61.91 -2.99
CA ALA A 5 -9.22 61.07 -2.27
C ALA A 5 -8.98 59.73 -2.95
N ALA A 6 -7.72 59.31 -3.00
CA ALA A 6 -7.34 57.93 -3.21
C ALA A 6 -7.78 57.12 -1.99
N ALA A 7 -8.67 56.14 -2.23
CA ALA A 7 -8.99 55.12 -1.25
C ALA A 7 -7.76 54.20 -1.12
N SER A 8 -7.19 54.14 0.08
CA SER A 8 -6.20 53.16 0.47
C SER A 8 -6.86 51.77 0.48
N SER A 9 -6.56 50.94 -0.52
CA SER A 9 -6.78 49.50 -0.43
C SER A 9 -5.71 48.91 0.49
N THR A 10 -6.09 48.66 1.74
CA THR A 10 -5.43 47.68 2.58
C THR A 10 -5.64 46.30 1.94
N GLY A 11 -4.76 45.93 1.01
CA GLY A 11 -4.61 44.59 0.46
C GLY A 11 -3.64 43.80 1.32
N THR A 12 -4.06 42.61 1.71
CA THR A 12 -3.51 41.69 2.70
C THR A 12 -2.04 41.29 2.42
N MET A 13 -1.13 41.50 3.38
CA MET A 13 0.29 41.08 3.31
C MET A 13 0.51 39.57 3.52
N ALA A 14 -0.40 38.69 3.06
CA ALA A 14 -0.37 37.24 3.37
C ALA A 14 -0.04 36.30 2.19
N ASN A 15 0.15 36.82 0.97
CA ASN A 15 0.11 36.00 -0.25
C ASN A 15 1.40 35.98 -1.09
N ASP A 16 2.58 36.01 -0.48
CA ASP A 16 3.82 35.89 -1.29
C ASP A 16 4.79 34.88 -0.66
N PHE A 17 4.43 33.60 -0.77
CA PHE A 17 5.27 32.46 -0.35
C PHE A 17 6.71 32.62 -0.82
N MET A 18 6.89 32.95 -2.09
CA MET A 18 8.21 33.11 -2.69
C MET A 18 9.01 34.23 -2.01
N SER A 19 8.39 35.37 -1.68
CA SER A 19 9.08 36.45 -0.94
C SER A 19 9.43 36.12 0.51
N THR A 20 8.75 35.14 1.11
CA THR A 20 9.08 34.72 2.48
C THR A 20 10.34 33.85 2.54
N LEU A 21 10.72 33.24 1.42
CA LEU A 21 11.92 32.43 1.33
C LEU A 21 13.18 33.30 1.21
N THR A 22 14.20 32.95 1.98
CA THR A 22 15.49 33.61 1.94
C THR A 22 16.31 33.11 0.74
N ALA A 23 16.92 34.03 -0.01
CA ALA A 23 17.77 33.66 -1.13
C ALA A 23 18.97 32.84 -0.64
N ALA A 24 19.26 31.73 -1.33
CA ALA A 24 20.47 30.94 -1.08
C ALA A 24 21.74 31.75 -1.39
N SER A 25 22.88 31.31 -0.86
CA SER A 25 24.17 31.97 -1.05
C SER A 25 24.56 32.10 -2.53
N THR A 26 25.26 33.17 -2.90
CA THR A 26 25.67 33.45 -4.28
C THR A 26 26.53 32.34 -4.88
N ASN A 27 26.03 31.67 -5.92
CA ASN A 27 26.80 30.76 -6.78
C ASN A 27 27.44 31.54 -7.96
N SER A 28 28.55 31.00 -8.50
CA SER A 28 29.30 31.50 -9.65
C SER A 28 28.75 31.10 -11.03
N ASP A 29 27.73 30.24 -11.10
CA ASP A 29 27.19 29.82 -12.41
C ASP A 29 26.54 31.00 -13.14
N ALA A 30 26.74 31.04 -14.46
CA ALA A 30 26.28 32.15 -15.30
C ALA A 30 24.76 32.16 -15.51
N TYR A 31 24.10 31.02 -15.26
CA TYR A 31 22.66 30.84 -15.39
C TYR A 31 22.15 29.93 -14.27
N HIS A 32 20.95 30.24 -13.80
CA HIS A 32 20.14 29.39 -12.94
C HIS A 32 18.69 29.46 -13.47
N MET A 33 17.96 28.35 -13.34
CA MET A 33 16.53 28.36 -13.58
C MET A 33 15.89 29.41 -12.67
N THR A 34 15.02 30.25 -13.23
CA THR A 34 14.28 31.21 -12.40
C THR A 34 13.21 30.43 -11.64
N PRO A 35 13.07 30.61 -10.31
CA PRO A 35 12.12 29.86 -9.51
C PRO A 35 10.70 29.90 -10.05
N VAL A 36 10.03 28.74 -10.04
CA VAL A 36 8.62 28.59 -10.43
C VAL A 36 7.79 28.33 -9.18
N HIS A 37 6.77 29.16 -8.98
CA HIS A 37 5.73 29.03 -7.98
C HIS A 37 4.57 28.20 -8.55
N MET A 38 4.21 27.09 -7.93
CA MET A 38 3.09 26.26 -8.37
C MET A 38 2.32 25.68 -7.19
N VAL A 39 1.13 25.13 -7.45
CA VAL A 39 0.36 24.39 -6.46
C VAL A 39 0.16 22.95 -6.92
N VAL A 40 0.45 22.00 -6.03
CA VAL A 40 0.16 20.57 -6.23
C VAL A 40 -0.76 20.06 -5.12
N ALA A 41 -1.43 18.96 -5.39
CA ALA A 41 -2.27 18.26 -4.44
C ALA A 41 -1.71 16.86 -4.15
N ARG A 42 -1.77 16.45 -2.89
CA ARG A 42 -1.44 15.08 -2.48
C ARG A 42 -2.60 14.49 -1.69
N VAL A 43 -3.01 13.30 -2.10
CA VAL A 43 -4.00 12.51 -1.38
C VAL A 43 -3.25 11.61 -0.41
N GLN A 44 -3.51 11.76 0.89
CA GLN A 44 -2.78 11.06 1.95
C GLN A 44 -3.70 10.62 3.10
N SER A 45 -3.17 9.73 3.96
CA SER A 45 -3.90 9.16 5.10
C SER A 45 -3.71 9.94 6.39
N ASP A 46 -2.61 10.67 6.52
CA ASP A 46 -2.28 11.48 7.67
C ASP A 46 -2.73 12.94 7.49
N MET A 47 -3.24 13.51 8.57
CA MET A 47 -3.65 14.90 8.64
C MET A 47 -2.43 15.79 8.94
N PRO A 48 -2.17 16.86 8.17
CA PRO A 48 -1.17 17.86 8.54
C PRO A 48 -1.51 18.49 9.90
N VAL A 49 -0.49 18.70 10.74
CA VAL A 49 -0.64 19.31 12.07
C VAL A 49 0.01 20.69 12.10
N TRP A 50 -0.64 21.62 12.79
CA TRP A 50 -0.11 22.96 12.94
C TRP A 50 1.07 22.99 13.92
N SER A 51 2.25 23.40 13.46
CA SER A 51 3.38 23.73 14.31
C SER A 51 3.34 25.22 14.66
N SER A 52 3.17 25.52 15.96
CA SER A 52 3.27 26.89 16.45
C SER A 52 4.70 27.43 16.48
N GLU A 53 5.70 26.54 16.40
CA GLU A 53 7.11 26.92 16.39
C GLU A 53 7.51 27.56 15.06
N SER A 54 7.04 26.98 13.94
CA SER A 54 7.35 27.42 12.57
C SER A 54 6.18 28.08 11.85
N ASP A 55 5.05 28.27 12.55
CA ASP A 55 3.82 28.91 12.05
C ASP A 55 3.34 28.31 10.72
N ARG A 56 3.31 26.97 10.63
CA ARG A 56 2.90 26.23 9.43
C ARG A 56 2.37 24.84 9.72
N PHE A 57 1.69 24.23 8.75
CA PHE A 57 1.29 22.83 8.81
C PHE A 57 2.45 21.90 8.40
N LEU A 58 2.67 20.85 9.19
CA LEU A 58 3.74 19.86 9.01
C LEU A 58 3.23 18.42 9.17
N SER A 59 4.09 17.44 8.89
CA SER A 59 3.79 16.03 9.10
C SER A 59 3.68 15.67 10.59
N THR A 60 2.91 14.63 10.89
CA THR A 60 2.89 14.00 12.23
C THR A 60 4.01 12.97 12.42
N PHE A 61 4.71 12.61 11.35
CA PHE A 61 5.72 11.55 11.34
C PHE A 61 7.12 12.09 11.67
N ALA A 62 7.27 12.72 12.83
CA ALA A 62 8.55 13.06 13.45
C ALA A 62 8.32 13.83 14.77
N ASP A 63 9.38 13.94 15.58
CA ASP A 63 9.34 14.60 16.88
C ASP A 63 9.78 16.07 16.82
N THR A 64 10.63 16.44 15.88
CA THR A 64 11.14 17.82 15.74
C THR A 64 10.53 18.55 14.56
N THR A 65 10.42 19.89 14.65
CA THR A 65 9.84 20.73 13.61
C THR A 65 10.56 20.58 12.25
N ASP A 66 11.88 20.43 12.24
CA ASP A 66 12.67 20.23 11.01
C ASP A 66 12.43 18.84 10.40
N GLU A 67 12.40 17.78 11.20
CA GLU A 67 12.12 16.43 10.73
C GLU A 67 10.67 16.29 10.25
N GLN A 68 9.71 16.94 10.92
CA GLN A 68 8.30 16.98 10.48
C GLN A 68 8.15 17.70 9.15
N PHE A 69 8.98 18.72 8.91
CA PHE A 69 9.05 19.41 7.63
C PHE A 69 9.67 18.55 6.53
N ILE A 70 10.75 17.84 6.83
CA ILE A 70 11.33 16.89 5.87
C ILE A 70 10.29 15.81 5.53
N ALA A 71 9.67 15.19 6.54
CA ALA A 71 8.76 14.06 6.39
C ALA A 71 7.56 14.32 5.47
N SER A 72 7.07 15.57 5.33
CA SER A 72 5.92 15.84 4.45
C SER A 72 6.23 15.60 2.97
N LEU A 73 7.46 15.89 2.52
CA LEU A 73 7.89 15.74 1.11
C LEU A 73 9.22 14.99 0.94
N ASP A 74 9.53 14.04 1.84
CA ASP A 74 10.78 13.28 1.76
C ASP A 74 10.70 12.15 0.71
N THR A 75 10.93 12.49 -0.56
CA THR A 75 10.85 11.57 -1.71
C THR A 75 9.44 10.99 -1.88
N VAL A 76 8.53 11.84 -2.35
CA VAL A 76 7.10 11.53 -2.51
C VAL A 76 6.58 11.80 -3.92
N ASN A 77 5.39 11.27 -4.23
CA ASN A 77 4.62 11.66 -5.41
C ASN A 77 3.50 12.63 -5.05
N ALA A 78 3.11 13.47 -6.01
CA ALA A 78 1.93 14.31 -5.95
C ALA A 78 1.26 14.40 -7.34
N ALA A 79 0.13 15.10 -7.43
CA ALA A 79 -0.56 15.37 -8.68
C ALA A 79 -0.84 16.87 -8.84
N SER A 80 -1.11 17.31 -10.06
CA SER A 80 -1.75 18.60 -10.32
C SER A 80 -3.10 18.67 -9.59
N VAL A 81 -3.54 19.87 -9.23
CA VAL A 81 -4.86 20.07 -8.60
C VAL A 81 -5.96 19.54 -9.52
N GLU A 82 -5.80 19.71 -10.83
CA GLU A 82 -6.69 19.22 -11.88
C GLU A 82 -6.77 17.68 -11.93
N GLY A 83 -5.70 16.99 -11.55
CA GLY A 83 -5.57 15.54 -11.59
C GLY A 83 -5.71 14.84 -10.24
N ALA A 84 -5.85 15.58 -9.14
CA ALA A 84 -5.75 15.06 -7.77
C ALA A 84 -6.73 13.91 -7.46
N LEU A 85 -7.93 13.96 -8.05
CA LEU A 85 -8.98 12.97 -7.83
C LEU A 85 -8.86 11.73 -8.72
N MET A 86 -7.98 11.73 -9.72
CA MET A 86 -7.78 10.59 -10.62
C MET A 86 -7.34 9.35 -9.83
N TYR A 87 -6.33 9.49 -8.96
CA TYR A 87 -5.85 8.38 -8.13
C TYR A 87 -6.92 7.88 -7.15
N VAL A 88 -7.70 8.80 -6.57
CA VAL A 88 -8.83 8.44 -5.69
C VAL A 88 -9.80 7.56 -6.46
N GLN A 89 -10.29 8.02 -7.60
CA GLN A 89 -11.32 7.35 -8.40
C GLN A 89 -10.83 6.02 -9.02
N ALA A 90 -9.67 6.01 -9.68
CA ALA A 90 -9.16 4.85 -10.40
C ALA A 90 -8.67 3.73 -9.46
N GLU A 91 -7.98 4.11 -8.38
CA GLU A 91 -7.26 3.16 -7.53
C GLU A 91 -7.66 3.19 -6.05
N GLY A 92 -8.21 4.32 -5.57
CA GLY A 92 -8.50 4.54 -4.16
C GLY A 92 -9.81 3.93 -3.67
N ILE A 93 -10.88 4.09 -4.46
CA ILE A 93 -12.26 3.86 -4.01
C ILE A 93 -13.09 2.91 -4.88
N ASN A 94 -12.61 2.47 -6.06
CA ASN A 94 -13.42 1.61 -6.94
C ASN A 94 -13.78 0.29 -6.26
N TYR A 95 -15.07 0.08 -5.99
CA TYR A 95 -15.62 -1.00 -5.17
C TYR A 95 -15.16 -2.40 -5.60
N ASP A 96 -15.10 -2.64 -6.90
CA ASP A 96 -14.73 -3.94 -7.49
C ASP A 96 -13.23 -4.24 -7.47
N THR A 97 -12.38 -3.24 -7.29
CA THR A 97 -10.93 -3.46 -7.18
C THR A 97 -10.47 -3.89 -5.79
N ARG A 98 -11.41 -4.01 -4.85
CA ARG A 98 -11.10 -4.16 -3.43
C ARG A 98 -11.77 -5.38 -2.83
N SER A 99 -11.01 -6.14 -2.05
CA SER A 99 -11.55 -7.32 -1.36
C SER A 99 -12.61 -6.90 -0.35
N ALA A 100 -13.61 -7.75 -0.14
CA ALA A 100 -14.77 -7.44 0.71
C ALA A 100 -14.38 -6.95 2.12
N GLU A 101 -13.28 -7.45 2.70
CA GLU A 101 -12.76 -7.04 4.00
C GLU A 101 -12.28 -5.58 4.03
N TYR A 102 -11.82 -5.04 2.90
CA TYR A 102 -11.28 -3.68 2.81
C TYR A 102 -12.18 -2.73 2.01
N ARG A 103 -13.41 -3.13 1.67
CA ARG A 103 -14.33 -2.26 0.91
C ARG A 103 -14.71 -0.99 1.66
N CYS A 104 -14.86 -1.06 2.99
CA CYS A 104 -15.26 0.07 3.83
C CYS A 104 -14.08 0.84 4.47
N THR A 105 -12.89 0.76 3.90
CA THR A 105 -11.75 1.62 4.24
C THR A 105 -11.12 2.06 2.94
N ARG A 106 -10.77 3.32 2.65
CA ARG A 106 -10.12 3.69 1.36
C ARG A 106 -8.70 3.10 1.20
N LYS A 107 -8.17 2.95 -0.02
CA LYS A 107 -6.80 2.41 -0.26
C LYS A 107 -5.79 3.26 0.50
N SER A 108 -4.82 2.61 1.14
CA SER A 108 -3.81 3.26 2.00
C SER A 108 -4.39 4.11 3.15
N GLY A 109 -5.68 3.99 3.46
CA GLY A 109 -6.35 4.83 4.46
C GLY A 109 -6.51 6.30 4.04
N MET A 110 -6.50 6.60 2.73
CA MET A 110 -6.61 7.99 2.27
C MET A 110 -7.85 8.70 2.81
N ALA A 111 -7.64 9.89 3.35
CA ALA A 111 -8.69 10.68 3.99
C ALA A 111 -8.56 12.18 3.71
N TYR A 112 -7.35 12.65 3.37
CA TYR A 112 -7.05 14.07 3.23
C TYR A 112 -6.53 14.38 1.83
N ILE A 113 -7.02 15.48 1.25
CA ILE A 113 -6.42 16.12 0.08
C ILE A 113 -5.67 17.35 0.60
N VAL A 114 -4.35 17.28 0.57
CA VAL A 114 -3.46 18.35 1.06
C VAL A 114 -2.96 19.17 -0.11
N LEU A 115 -3.09 20.50 -0.01
CA LEU A 115 -2.64 21.45 -1.03
C LEU A 115 -1.30 22.04 -0.62
N TYR A 116 -0.29 21.84 -1.47
CA TYR A 116 1.07 22.31 -1.28
C TYR A 116 1.36 23.44 -2.28
N GLU A 117 1.77 24.60 -1.78
CA GLU A 117 2.50 25.58 -2.58
C GLU A 117 3.95 25.15 -2.67
N MET A 118 4.50 25.19 -3.88
CA MET A 118 5.83 24.70 -4.21
C MET A 118 6.63 25.80 -4.89
N ALA A 119 7.90 25.92 -4.50
CA ALA A 119 8.93 26.67 -5.21
C ALA A 119 9.85 25.66 -5.88
N ILE A 120 10.11 25.78 -7.18
CA ILE A 120 10.91 24.79 -7.92
C ILE A 120 12.00 25.47 -8.74
N VAL A 121 13.21 24.94 -8.63
CA VAL A 121 14.37 25.26 -9.47
C VAL A 121 15.10 23.96 -9.80
N GLN A 122 15.17 23.61 -11.08
CA GLN A 122 15.95 22.45 -11.52
C GLN A 122 17.44 22.77 -11.52
N THR A 123 18.26 21.73 -11.40
CA THR A 123 19.70 21.84 -11.65
C THR A 123 19.98 22.17 -13.12
N ASN A 124 21.09 22.84 -13.39
CA ASN A 124 21.53 23.13 -14.76
C ASN A 124 21.79 21.84 -15.55
N GLU A 125 22.32 20.83 -14.88
CA GLU A 125 22.58 19.50 -15.42
C GLU A 125 21.30 18.79 -15.86
N THR A 126 20.22 18.91 -15.07
CA THR A 126 18.90 18.37 -15.40
C THR A 126 18.31 19.07 -16.63
N LEU A 127 18.31 20.40 -16.64
CA LEU A 127 17.86 21.16 -17.80
C LEU A 127 18.69 20.83 -19.05
N ALA A 128 20.01 20.75 -18.92
CA ALA A 128 20.90 20.40 -20.01
C ALA A 128 20.58 19.01 -20.58
N LEU A 129 20.27 18.03 -19.73
CA LEU A 129 19.99 16.65 -20.12
C LEU A 129 18.62 16.52 -20.81
N TYR A 130 17.58 17.14 -20.27
CA TYR A 130 16.19 16.92 -20.69
C TYR A 130 15.59 17.98 -21.63
N GLN A 131 16.30 19.09 -21.89
CA GLN A 131 15.85 20.17 -22.79
C GLN A 131 15.45 19.74 -24.21
N ASP A 132 15.87 18.56 -24.68
CA ASP A 132 15.56 18.08 -26.03
C ASP A 132 14.69 16.81 -26.05
N THR A 133 14.46 16.16 -24.89
CA THR A 133 13.92 14.78 -24.82
C THR A 133 12.62 14.63 -24.02
N ALA A 134 12.34 15.50 -23.06
CA ALA A 134 11.07 15.50 -22.34
C ALA A 134 10.00 16.27 -23.15
N ASP A 135 8.73 15.82 -23.07
CA ASP A 135 7.61 16.49 -23.74
C ASP A 135 7.38 17.91 -23.18
N GLN A 136 7.84 18.17 -21.94
CA GLN A 136 7.84 19.46 -21.26
C GLN A 136 9.16 19.68 -20.50
N ASN A 137 10.12 20.31 -21.20
CA ASN A 137 11.53 20.51 -20.82
C ASN A 137 11.83 21.28 -19.51
N GLU A 138 10.82 21.73 -18.76
CA GLU A 138 11.01 22.43 -17.47
C GLU A 138 11.22 21.44 -16.31
N TYR A 139 10.89 20.16 -16.53
CA TYR A 139 10.97 19.09 -15.54
C TYR A 139 11.74 17.89 -16.10
N GLY A 140 12.26 17.06 -15.20
CA GLY A 140 12.73 15.73 -15.57
C GLY A 140 11.57 14.74 -15.80
N PRO A 141 11.86 13.51 -16.24
CA PRO A 141 10.84 12.46 -16.33
C PRO A 141 10.26 12.16 -14.95
N LEU A 142 8.97 11.81 -14.89
CA LEU A 142 8.38 11.29 -13.65
C LEU A 142 9.14 10.03 -13.22
N VAL A 143 9.57 10.01 -11.97
CA VAL A 143 10.19 8.84 -11.34
C VAL A 143 9.27 8.37 -10.21
N PRO A 144 8.60 7.22 -10.35
CA PRO A 144 7.74 6.71 -9.29
C PRO A 144 8.52 6.55 -7.98
N MET A 145 7.99 7.15 -6.91
CA MET A 145 8.56 7.04 -5.56
C MET A 145 7.68 6.17 -4.68
N ASP A 146 8.29 5.27 -3.91
CA ASP A 146 7.61 4.45 -2.90
C ASP A 146 8.47 4.31 -1.65
N SER A 147 7.83 4.38 -0.48
CA SER A 147 8.49 4.30 0.84
C SER A 147 9.73 5.19 1.03
N GLY A 148 9.71 6.40 0.46
CA GLY A 148 10.80 7.37 0.59
C GLY A 148 11.96 7.17 -0.37
N ARG A 149 11.86 6.23 -1.32
CA ARG A 149 12.88 5.95 -2.33
C ARG A 149 12.28 5.84 -3.73
N CYS A 150 13.14 5.80 -4.73
CA CYS A 150 12.81 5.32 -6.06
C CYS A 150 12.17 3.93 -5.98
N THR A 151 11.11 3.70 -6.76
CA THR A 151 10.55 2.36 -6.92
C THR A 151 11.56 1.46 -7.67
N PRO A 152 12.03 0.34 -7.08
CA PRO A 152 12.94 -0.58 -7.76
C PRO A 152 12.32 -1.22 -9.02
N THR A 153 13.13 -1.49 -10.04
CA THR A 153 12.73 -2.28 -11.22
C THR A 153 12.82 -3.78 -10.98
N SER A 154 13.70 -4.23 -10.09
CA SER A 154 13.74 -5.63 -9.68
C SER A 154 12.73 -5.90 -8.57
N THR A 155 11.87 -6.87 -8.80
CA THR A 155 10.92 -7.39 -7.80
C THR A 155 11.40 -8.69 -7.15
N ASP A 156 12.64 -9.12 -7.43
CA ASP A 156 13.18 -10.46 -7.10
C ASP A 156 14.13 -10.49 -5.88
N GLY A 157 14.36 -9.36 -5.22
CA GLY A 157 15.10 -9.25 -3.96
C GLY A 157 16.61 -9.55 -4.05
N SER A 158 17.15 -9.89 -5.22
CA SER A 158 18.57 -10.24 -5.35
C SER A 158 19.52 -9.03 -5.18
N SER A 159 18.97 -7.83 -5.39
CA SER A 159 19.52 -6.50 -5.09
C SER A 159 18.46 -5.46 -5.47
N ASP A 160 18.38 -4.34 -4.75
CA ASP A 160 17.55 -3.21 -5.19
C ASP A 160 18.15 -2.63 -6.48
N VAL A 161 17.65 -3.10 -7.62
CA VAL A 161 17.97 -2.52 -8.93
C VAL A 161 16.95 -1.41 -9.18
N PHE A 162 17.43 -0.19 -9.30
CA PHE A 162 16.60 0.97 -9.61
C PHE A 162 16.57 1.26 -11.12
N PRO A 163 15.54 1.95 -11.62
CA PRO A 163 15.57 2.54 -12.96
C PRO A 163 16.83 3.39 -13.13
N THR A 164 17.46 3.37 -14.31
CA THR A 164 18.72 4.11 -14.57
C THR A 164 18.64 5.58 -14.15
N VAL A 165 17.50 6.22 -14.37
CA VAL A 165 17.26 7.62 -13.97
C VAL A 165 17.44 7.89 -12.48
N CYS A 166 17.19 6.91 -11.60
CA CYS A 166 17.38 7.06 -10.16
C CYS A 166 18.86 7.20 -9.77
N TYR A 167 19.75 6.57 -10.52
CA TYR A 167 21.19 6.70 -10.29
C TYR A 167 21.72 8.09 -10.68
N TYR A 168 20.97 8.85 -11.50
CA TYR A 168 21.39 10.19 -11.92
C TYR A 168 21.32 11.22 -10.79
N PHE A 169 20.46 10.99 -9.78
CA PHE A 169 20.30 11.92 -8.66
C PHE A 169 21.59 12.14 -7.87
N ASN A 170 22.44 11.13 -7.78
CA ASN A 170 23.71 11.18 -7.07
C ASN A 170 24.93 10.79 -7.92
N GLY A 171 24.73 10.45 -9.20
CA GLY A 171 25.78 9.93 -10.08
C GLY A 171 26.38 8.59 -9.62
N THR A 172 25.54 7.73 -9.06
CA THR A 172 25.93 6.39 -8.62
C THR A 172 26.01 5.43 -9.81
N ASN A 173 26.66 4.27 -9.65
CA ASN A 173 26.82 3.27 -10.72
C ASN A 173 27.50 3.80 -12.01
N GLY A 174 28.34 4.82 -11.89
CA GLY A 174 29.06 5.42 -13.03
C GLY A 174 28.19 6.32 -13.91
N GLU A 175 26.93 6.54 -13.53
CA GLU A 175 26.01 7.43 -14.22
C GLU A 175 26.32 8.90 -13.94
N PRO A 176 25.91 9.85 -14.81
CA PRO A 176 26.14 11.26 -14.56
C PRO A 176 25.39 11.74 -13.30
N ASN A 177 26.08 12.52 -12.48
CA ASN A 177 25.45 13.23 -11.38
C ASN A 177 24.75 14.48 -11.92
N ILE A 178 23.42 14.46 -12.00
CA ILE A 178 22.61 15.64 -12.37
C ILE A 178 21.91 16.26 -11.16
N GLY A 179 22.06 15.69 -9.96
CA GLY A 179 21.35 16.10 -8.76
C GLY A 179 19.88 15.65 -8.70
N PRO A 180 19.23 15.73 -7.53
CA PRO A 180 17.78 15.57 -7.40
C PRO A 180 17.05 16.55 -8.32
N PHE A 181 15.99 16.11 -8.97
CA PHE A 181 15.16 16.97 -9.82
C PHE A 181 13.68 16.66 -9.62
N VAL A 182 12.83 17.66 -9.80
CA VAL A 182 11.38 17.43 -9.81
C VAL A 182 11.00 16.81 -11.14
N GLY A 183 10.40 15.62 -11.08
CA GLY A 183 9.90 14.90 -12.26
C GLY A 183 8.44 15.21 -12.53
N ALA A 184 8.03 15.24 -13.80
CA ALA A 184 6.64 15.46 -14.18
C ALA A 184 6.23 14.64 -15.42
N GLU A 185 4.99 14.13 -15.44
CA GLU A 185 4.42 13.41 -16.59
C GLU A 185 2.93 13.72 -16.74
N LEU A 186 2.53 14.03 -17.97
CA LEU A 186 1.15 14.31 -18.35
C LEU A 186 0.39 13.01 -18.64
N LYS A 187 -0.77 12.82 -18.01
CA LYS A 187 -1.56 11.58 -18.04
C LYS A 187 -2.83 11.76 -18.90
N GLU A 188 -2.66 12.24 -20.14
CA GLU A 188 -3.76 12.84 -20.91
C GLU A 188 -4.77 11.86 -21.53
N THR A 189 -4.44 10.61 -21.89
CA THR A 189 -5.41 9.77 -22.67
C THR A 189 -5.24 8.25 -22.57
N THR A 190 -4.34 7.72 -21.74
CA THR A 190 -4.06 6.26 -21.67
C THR A 190 -4.16 5.68 -20.26
N THR A 191 -4.55 6.48 -19.29
CA THR A 191 -4.44 6.19 -17.87
C THR A 191 -5.81 5.99 -17.27
N ASP A 192 -6.21 4.73 -17.22
CA ASP A 192 -7.42 4.22 -16.59
C ASP A 192 -8.75 4.80 -17.14
N PRO A 193 -9.54 4.00 -17.89
CA PRO A 193 -10.80 4.47 -18.47
C PRO A 193 -11.84 4.86 -17.41
N ARG A 194 -11.63 4.52 -16.12
CA ARG A 194 -12.51 4.91 -15.03
C ARG A 194 -12.30 6.36 -14.58
N ALA A 195 -11.22 7.03 -14.97
CA ALA A 195 -10.88 8.38 -14.49
C ALA A 195 -10.03 9.21 -15.49
N PRO A 196 -10.49 9.47 -16.72
CA PRO A 196 -9.83 10.39 -17.65
C PRO A 196 -9.98 11.84 -17.17
N TYR A 197 -9.05 12.30 -16.32
CA TYR A 197 -8.98 13.70 -15.88
C TYR A 197 -8.11 14.50 -16.87
N PRO A 198 -8.67 15.52 -17.55
CA PRO A 198 -7.88 16.35 -18.45
C PRO A 198 -6.83 17.16 -17.66
N ASN A 199 -5.69 17.43 -18.28
CA ASN A 199 -4.57 18.17 -17.67
C ASN A 199 -4.03 17.55 -16.36
N ASN A 200 -4.25 16.25 -16.15
CA ASN A 200 -3.68 15.52 -15.02
C ASN A 200 -2.17 15.37 -15.21
N VAL A 201 -1.39 15.94 -14.29
CA VAL A 201 0.07 15.82 -14.26
C VAL A 201 0.47 15.15 -12.96
N TRP A 202 1.27 14.09 -13.06
CA TRP A 202 1.89 13.46 -11.90
C TRP A 202 3.29 14.00 -11.69
N TYR A 203 3.66 14.18 -10.43
CA TYR A 203 4.96 14.70 -10.01
C TYR A 203 5.67 13.75 -9.08
N SER A 204 6.99 13.75 -9.17
CA SER A 204 7.88 13.13 -8.19
C SER A 204 8.81 14.17 -7.60
N PHE A 205 8.90 14.21 -6.27
CA PHE A 205 9.73 15.14 -5.49
C PHE A 205 10.84 14.37 -4.73
N PRO A 206 11.87 13.85 -5.42
CA PRO A 206 12.98 13.17 -4.77
C PRO A 206 13.78 14.12 -3.87
N ASN A 207 14.00 13.73 -2.62
CA ASN A 207 14.87 14.43 -1.69
C ASN A 207 16.24 13.72 -1.56
N SER A 208 17.00 14.04 -0.50
CA SER A 208 18.22 13.34 -0.10
C SER A 208 18.00 11.83 0.04
N CYS A 209 19.04 11.06 -0.25
CA CYS A 209 19.03 9.59 -0.20
C CYS A 209 17.89 8.92 -0.98
N PRO A 210 17.66 9.26 -2.26
CA PRO A 210 16.49 8.80 -3.00
C PRO A 210 16.50 7.30 -3.33
N LEU A 211 17.55 6.55 -2.96
CA LEU A 211 17.61 5.10 -3.10
C LEU A 211 17.33 4.35 -1.78
N GLU A 212 17.32 5.06 -0.65
CA GLU A 212 17.14 4.50 0.69
C GLU A 212 15.70 4.67 1.17
N SER A 213 15.15 3.64 1.80
CA SER A 213 13.82 3.71 2.40
C SER A 213 13.78 4.72 3.55
N TRP A 214 12.60 5.26 3.92
CA TRP A 214 12.50 6.23 5.03
C TRP A 214 13.23 5.81 6.31
N GLY A 215 13.21 4.52 6.65
CA GLY A 215 13.89 3.99 7.85
C GLY A 215 15.42 3.97 7.75
N ASP A 216 15.97 3.99 6.53
CA ASP A 216 17.39 3.86 6.24
C ASP A 216 18.06 5.20 5.89
N LYS A 217 17.27 6.29 5.79
CA LYS A 217 17.76 7.65 5.51
C LYS A 217 18.41 8.31 6.72
N THR A 218 19.57 7.78 7.10
CA THR A 218 20.41 8.32 8.18
C THR A 218 20.91 9.74 7.88
N ASP A 219 21.23 10.51 8.92
CA ASP A 219 21.87 11.83 8.78
C ASP A 219 23.15 11.78 7.94
N GLU A 220 23.94 10.71 8.09
CA GLU A 220 25.15 10.49 7.30
C GLU A 220 24.82 10.32 5.81
N CYS A 221 23.81 9.51 5.48
CA CYS A 221 23.34 9.40 4.11
C CYS A 221 22.89 10.78 3.59
N ARG A 222 22.04 11.49 4.34
CA ARG A 222 21.49 12.78 3.89
C ARG A 222 22.57 13.82 3.67
N ALA A 223 23.61 13.83 4.49
CA ALA A 223 24.77 14.72 4.37
C ALA A 223 25.65 14.43 3.15
N THR A 224 25.58 13.22 2.58
CA THR A 224 26.42 12.82 1.42
C THR A 224 25.74 13.01 0.07
N THR A 225 24.47 13.40 0.05
CA THR A 225 23.68 13.59 -1.18
C THR A 225 23.31 15.05 -1.36
N ARG A 226 23.18 15.51 -2.61
CA ARG A 226 22.55 16.83 -2.85
C ARG A 226 21.11 16.76 -2.38
N HIS A 227 20.57 17.87 -1.90
CA HIS A 227 19.22 17.91 -1.37
C HIS A 227 18.22 18.17 -2.50
N GLY A 228 17.03 17.59 -2.37
CA GLY A 228 15.90 18.00 -3.21
C GLY A 228 15.13 19.10 -2.49
N LEU A 229 14.66 18.76 -1.29
CA LEU A 229 13.99 19.69 -0.40
C LEU A 229 15.00 20.61 0.28
N CYS A 230 14.80 21.92 0.14
CA CYS A 230 15.56 22.94 0.86
C CYS A 230 15.21 22.97 2.34
N ASP A 231 16.07 23.60 3.14
CA ASP A 231 15.71 24.00 4.51
C ASP A 231 14.46 24.89 4.51
N MET A 232 13.70 24.86 5.60
CA MET A 232 12.31 25.33 5.75
C MET A 232 11.98 26.71 5.17
N ASP A 233 12.93 27.64 5.14
CA ASP A 233 12.76 29.02 4.68
C ASP A 233 13.79 29.44 3.63
N VAL A 234 14.36 28.47 2.90
CA VAL A 234 15.40 28.71 1.89
C VAL A 234 14.82 28.57 0.49
N MET A 235 15.01 29.58 -0.34
CA MET A 235 14.64 29.56 -1.75
C MET A 235 15.51 28.54 -2.50
N PRO A 236 14.92 27.60 -3.26
CA PRO A 236 15.71 26.71 -4.09
C PRO A 236 16.54 27.49 -5.12
N ASP A 237 17.75 27.01 -5.35
CA ASP A 237 18.73 27.62 -6.26
C ASP A 237 19.19 26.65 -7.38
N GLY A 238 18.71 25.40 -7.35
CA GLY A 238 19.09 24.36 -8.30
C GLY A 238 20.51 23.81 -8.06
N VAL A 239 21.12 24.13 -6.92
CA VAL A 239 22.52 23.82 -6.62
C VAL A 239 22.60 23.12 -5.26
N THR A 240 22.12 23.79 -4.22
CA THR A 240 22.01 23.27 -2.86
C THR A 240 20.79 22.38 -2.72
N CYS A 241 19.67 22.83 -3.29
CA CYS A 241 18.38 22.15 -3.29
C CYS A 241 17.53 22.57 -4.50
N THR A 242 16.49 21.78 -4.83
CA THR A 242 15.68 21.98 -6.04
C THR A 242 14.23 22.35 -5.80
N PHE A 243 13.71 22.15 -4.60
CA PHE A 243 12.36 22.60 -4.26
C PHE A 243 12.20 22.97 -2.79
N ASN A 244 11.21 23.80 -2.51
CA ASN A 244 10.70 24.07 -1.18
C ASN A 244 9.16 24.07 -1.21
N TYR A 245 8.51 23.96 -0.07
CA TYR A 245 7.06 23.95 0.04
C TYR A 245 6.54 24.67 1.29
N ARG A 246 5.25 25.03 1.22
CA ARG A 246 4.40 25.16 2.40
C ARG A 246 3.05 24.51 2.13
N VAL A 247 2.44 23.96 3.18
CA VAL A 247 1.07 23.45 3.11
C VAL A 247 0.11 24.63 3.27
N LEU A 248 -0.73 24.88 2.26
CA LEU A 248 -1.78 25.89 2.36
C LEU A 248 -2.88 25.45 3.32
N GLY A 249 -3.22 24.17 3.28
CA GLY A 249 -4.27 23.55 4.06
C GLY A 249 -4.70 22.23 3.43
N PHE A 250 -5.85 21.72 3.84
CA PHE A 250 -6.33 20.43 3.39
C PHE A 250 -7.85 20.30 3.46
N LEU A 251 -8.40 19.38 2.68
CA LEU A 251 -9.80 18.98 2.70
C LEU A 251 -9.94 17.55 3.21
N LEU A 252 -11.03 17.27 3.94
CA LEU A 252 -11.47 15.91 4.16
C LEU A 252 -12.14 15.40 2.90
N LEU A 253 -11.71 14.22 2.44
CA LEU A 253 -12.28 13.59 1.25
C LEU A 253 -13.79 13.31 1.44
N ASP A 254 -14.21 12.93 2.65
CA ASP A 254 -15.61 12.68 2.99
C ASP A 254 -16.50 13.93 2.88
N ASP A 255 -15.96 15.10 3.26
CA ASP A 255 -16.66 16.39 3.12
C ASP A 255 -16.76 16.78 1.64
N LEU A 256 -15.68 16.62 0.89
CA LEU A 256 -15.65 16.96 -0.55
C LEU A 256 -16.68 16.16 -1.34
N VAL A 257 -16.74 14.85 -1.11
CA VAL A 257 -17.67 13.98 -1.84
C VAL A 257 -19.10 14.02 -1.27
N GLY A 258 -19.28 14.67 -0.12
CA GLY A 258 -20.58 14.95 0.50
C GLY A 258 -21.10 13.84 1.43
N ILE A 259 -20.31 12.82 1.75
CA ILE A 259 -20.70 11.72 2.63
C ILE A 259 -21.15 12.23 4.01
N THR A 260 -20.43 13.21 4.57
CA THR A 260 -20.73 13.80 5.88
C THR A 260 -22.00 14.65 5.90
N SER A 261 -22.58 14.93 4.73
CA SER A 261 -23.88 15.60 4.59
C SER A 261 -25.04 14.65 4.27
N MET A 262 -24.77 13.36 4.05
CA MET A 262 -25.81 12.35 3.77
C MET A 262 -26.37 11.78 5.07
N ALA A 263 -27.69 11.58 5.12
CA ALA A 263 -28.36 10.95 6.26
C ALA A 263 -28.23 9.42 6.21
N SER A 264 -27.84 8.82 7.34
CA SER A 264 -27.80 7.39 7.55
C SER A 264 -29.18 6.78 7.39
N SER A 265 -29.23 5.68 6.64
CA SER A 265 -30.44 4.90 6.44
C SER A 265 -30.86 4.17 7.73
N THR A 266 -29.89 3.87 8.60
CA THR A 266 -30.11 3.20 9.88
C THR A 266 -30.42 4.17 11.02
N THR A 267 -29.67 5.28 11.16
CA THR A 267 -29.80 6.18 12.32
C THR A 267 -30.59 7.47 12.04
N GLY A 268 -30.71 7.89 10.78
CA GLY A 268 -31.31 9.16 10.38
C GLY A 268 -30.43 10.40 10.65
N ASN A 269 -29.28 10.24 11.31
CA ASN A 269 -28.27 11.29 11.49
C ASN A 269 -27.30 11.31 10.30
N THR A 270 -26.50 12.36 10.16
CA THR A 270 -25.45 12.39 9.13
C THR A 270 -24.32 11.41 9.42
N TYR A 271 -23.72 10.81 8.39
CA TYR A 271 -22.55 9.93 8.56
C TYR A 271 -21.34 10.71 9.07
N ASN A 272 -20.52 10.08 9.91
CA ASN A 272 -19.28 10.67 10.42
C ASN A 272 -18.11 10.54 9.43
N ASN A 273 -18.09 9.49 8.60
CA ASN A 273 -17.02 9.21 7.63
C ASN A 273 -17.43 8.13 6.60
N PHE A 274 -16.56 7.87 5.63
CA PHE A 274 -16.74 6.82 4.61
C PHE A 274 -17.00 5.43 5.19
N THR A 275 -16.32 5.05 6.27
CA THR A 275 -16.49 3.72 6.86
C THR A 275 -17.92 3.51 7.35
N GLU A 276 -18.49 4.48 8.07
CA GLU A 276 -19.88 4.41 8.53
C GLU A 276 -20.86 4.38 7.35
N PHE A 277 -20.65 5.22 6.33
CA PHE A 277 -21.45 5.23 5.11
C PHE A 277 -21.44 3.87 4.40
N CYS A 278 -20.27 3.27 4.24
CA CYS A 278 -20.11 1.98 3.57
C CYS A 278 -20.70 0.83 4.40
N GLU A 279 -20.53 0.84 5.73
CA GLU A 279 -21.09 -0.16 6.63
C GLU A 279 -22.63 -0.10 6.69
N ASP A 280 -23.22 1.08 6.46
CA ASP A 280 -24.68 1.25 6.27
C ASP A 280 -25.14 0.84 4.85
N GLY A 281 -24.27 0.22 4.06
CA GLY A 281 -24.55 -0.30 2.72
C GLY A 281 -24.32 0.68 1.58
N GLY A 282 -23.72 1.84 1.84
CA GLY A 282 -23.36 2.82 0.84
C GLY A 282 -22.22 2.37 -0.07
N VAL A 283 -22.30 2.71 -1.35
CA VAL A 283 -21.21 2.56 -2.32
C VAL A 283 -20.74 3.96 -2.70
N GLU A 284 -19.45 4.26 -2.52
CA GLU A 284 -18.91 5.56 -2.92
C GLU A 284 -18.70 5.59 -4.43
N PHE A 285 -18.02 4.60 -5.00
CA PHE A 285 -17.77 4.52 -6.43
C PHE A 285 -17.61 3.07 -6.89
N GLU A 286 -18.35 2.69 -7.91
CA GLU A 286 -18.23 1.40 -8.59
C GLU A 286 -18.33 1.62 -10.10
N ALA A 287 -17.28 1.22 -10.80
CA ALA A 287 -17.21 1.19 -12.25
C ALA A 287 -16.49 -0.07 -12.73
N THR A 288 -16.87 -0.53 -13.92
CA THR A 288 -16.23 -1.68 -14.57
C THR A 288 -14.78 -1.36 -14.94
N THR A 289 -13.99 -2.38 -15.30
CA THR A 289 -12.61 -2.19 -15.78
C THR A 289 -12.51 -1.33 -17.03
N ASP A 290 -13.59 -1.27 -17.83
CA ASP A 290 -13.68 -0.45 -19.03
C ASP A 290 -14.14 0.98 -18.74
N GLY A 291 -14.38 1.34 -17.46
CA GLY A 291 -14.82 2.67 -17.05
C GLY A 291 -16.33 2.86 -16.96
N GLU A 292 -17.14 1.85 -17.25
CA GLU A 292 -18.61 2.00 -17.25
C GLU A 292 -19.13 2.13 -15.81
N TRP A 293 -19.95 3.16 -15.56
CA TRP A 293 -20.59 3.39 -14.27
C TRP A 293 -21.50 2.23 -13.86
N VAL A 294 -21.38 1.76 -12.63
CA VAL A 294 -22.24 0.70 -12.04
C VAL A 294 -23.09 1.26 -10.92
N ASP A 295 -22.46 1.76 -9.86
CA ASP A 295 -23.11 2.34 -8.68
C ASP A 295 -22.19 3.37 -7.99
N GLY A 296 -22.73 4.16 -7.08
CA GLY A 296 -21.95 5.13 -6.33
C GLY A 296 -22.72 6.41 -6.00
N ILE A 297 -22.04 7.31 -5.30
CA ILE A 297 -22.59 8.63 -4.96
C ILE A 297 -22.55 9.58 -6.16
N SER A 298 -23.45 10.57 -6.16
CA SER A 298 -23.65 11.49 -7.28
C SER A 298 -22.40 12.27 -7.70
N PHE A 299 -21.47 12.49 -6.76
CA PHE A 299 -20.19 13.15 -7.02
C PHE A 299 -19.41 12.46 -8.16
N TRP A 300 -19.46 11.13 -8.26
CA TRP A 300 -18.68 10.34 -9.22
C TRP A 300 -19.43 9.98 -10.53
N LEU A 301 -20.64 10.50 -10.74
CA LEU A 301 -21.47 10.18 -11.92
C LEU A 301 -20.83 10.56 -13.26
N LYS A 302 -20.83 9.65 -14.24
CA LYS A 302 -20.12 9.78 -15.52
C LYS A 302 -18.58 9.75 -15.35
N PRO A 303 -18.02 8.60 -14.97
CA PRO A 303 -16.59 8.45 -14.72
C PRO A 303 -15.72 8.65 -15.97
N GLN A 304 -16.19 8.23 -17.16
CA GLN A 304 -15.47 8.37 -18.44
C GLN A 304 -15.57 9.76 -19.09
N ASP A 305 -16.42 10.66 -18.56
CA ASP A 305 -16.67 11.98 -19.15
C ASP A 305 -15.61 12.97 -18.63
N GLU A 306 -14.71 13.41 -19.51
CA GLU A 306 -13.62 14.35 -19.19
C GLU A 306 -14.12 15.69 -18.63
N ASP A 307 -15.25 16.20 -19.14
CA ASP A 307 -15.86 17.44 -18.65
C ASP A 307 -16.40 17.24 -17.23
N ALA A 308 -16.99 16.08 -16.95
CA ALA A 308 -17.44 15.73 -15.60
C ALA A 308 -16.26 15.58 -14.62
N ASN A 309 -15.14 15.00 -15.06
CA ASN A 309 -13.91 14.91 -14.27
C ASN A 309 -13.30 16.31 -14.00
N ALA A 310 -13.26 17.19 -15.01
CA ALA A 310 -12.83 18.58 -14.84
C ALA A 310 -13.73 19.37 -13.88
N GLU A 311 -15.05 19.14 -13.91
CA GLU A 311 -16.00 19.73 -12.96
C GLU A 311 -15.74 19.26 -11.52
N ARG A 312 -15.34 17.99 -11.31
CA ARG A 312 -14.96 17.50 -9.97
C ARG A 312 -13.71 18.18 -9.45
N ALA A 313 -12.70 18.40 -10.29
CA ALA A 313 -11.52 19.17 -9.91
C ALA A 313 -11.88 20.63 -9.56
N THR A 314 -12.84 21.23 -10.28
CA THR A 314 -13.38 22.55 -9.94
C THR A 314 -14.07 22.54 -8.58
N LYS A 315 -14.87 21.51 -8.27
CA LYS A 315 -15.52 21.34 -6.96
C LYS A 315 -14.52 21.19 -5.81
N LEU A 316 -13.37 20.56 -6.03
CA LEU A 316 -12.29 20.50 -5.05
C LEU A 316 -11.78 21.91 -4.70
N VAL A 317 -11.51 22.74 -5.71
CA VAL A 317 -11.08 24.13 -5.53
C VAL A 317 -12.16 24.96 -4.82
N GLU A 318 -13.42 24.83 -5.24
CA GLU A 318 -14.55 25.52 -4.63
C GLU A 318 -14.77 25.09 -3.17
N ALA A 319 -14.65 23.80 -2.85
CA ALA A 319 -14.77 23.30 -1.49
C ALA A 319 -13.70 23.88 -0.57
N TYR A 320 -12.45 23.97 -1.05
CA TYR A 320 -11.35 24.59 -0.30
C TYR A 320 -11.56 26.10 -0.09
N SER A 321 -11.99 26.80 -1.13
CA SER A 321 -12.32 28.23 -1.06
C SER A 321 -13.47 28.49 -0.07
N ASN A 322 -14.53 27.66 -0.12
CA ASN A 322 -15.65 27.77 0.81
C ASN A 322 -15.24 27.47 2.26
N LEU A 323 -14.33 26.52 2.47
CA LEU A 323 -13.80 26.19 3.80
C LEU A 323 -13.03 27.39 4.38
N THR A 324 -12.08 27.94 3.62
CA THR A 324 -11.22 29.05 4.07
C THR A 324 -11.95 30.38 4.20
N THR A 325 -13.07 30.57 3.50
CA THR A 325 -13.93 31.78 3.61
C THR A 325 -15.06 31.65 4.64
N GLY A 326 -15.15 30.52 5.35
CA GLY A 326 -16.19 30.27 6.36
C GLY A 326 -17.59 30.04 5.78
N LEU A 327 -17.69 29.75 4.48
CA LEU A 327 -18.94 29.39 3.81
C LEU A 327 -19.30 27.91 4.00
N LEU A 328 -18.32 27.04 4.22
CA LEU A 328 -18.54 25.64 4.59
C LEU A 328 -18.75 25.53 6.11
N LYS A 329 -19.97 25.20 6.55
CA LYS A 329 -20.33 25.17 7.98
C LYS A 329 -20.40 23.78 8.61
N ASN A 330 -20.41 22.74 7.78
CA ASN A 330 -20.61 21.35 8.20
C ASN A 330 -19.34 20.55 7.93
N THR A 331 -18.27 20.82 8.69
CA THR A 331 -17.03 20.05 8.65
C THR A 331 -16.64 19.66 10.08
N PRO A 332 -16.05 18.47 10.30
CA PRO A 332 -15.53 18.09 11.61
C PRO A 332 -14.20 18.79 11.96
N LEU A 333 -13.63 19.57 11.03
CA LEU A 333 -12.44 20.37 11.30
C LEU A 333 -12.71 21.46 12.34
N GLN A 334 -11.74 21.67 13.24
CA GLN A 334 -11.82 22.71 14.25
C GLN A 334 -11.66 24.10 13.60
N GLU A 335 -12.42 25.09 14.08
CA GLU A 335 -12.35 26.48 13.59
C GLU A 335 -10.92 27.04 13.67
N GLU A 336 -10.17 26.68 14.72
CA GLU A 336 -8.76 27.07 14.90
C GLU A 336 -7.86 26.51 13.79
N THR A 337 -8.09 25.26 13.37
CA THR A 337 -7.35 24.65 12.24
C THR A 337 -7.68 25.37 10.94
N ILE A 338 -8.96 25.64 10.68
CA ILE A 338 -9.40 26.33 9.45
C ILE A 338 -8.83 27.75 9.40
N ALA A 339 -8.80 28.46 10.52
CA ALA A 339 -8.26 29.82 10.61
C ALA A 339 -6.76 29.92 10.31
N ARG A 340 -6.03 28.79 10.34
CA ARG A 340 -4.61 28.70 9.97
C ARG A 340 -4.38 28.35 8.50
N MET A 341 -5.43 27.92 7.78
CA MET A 341 -5.33 27.65 6.35
C MET A 341 -5.24 28.96 5.54
N LEU A 342 -4.52 28.90 4.43
CA LEU A 342 -4.29 30.04 3.55
C LEU A 342 -5.21 29.97 2.31
N PRO A 343 -5.60 31.11 1.73
CA PRO A 343 -6.36 31.10 0.48
C PRO A 343 -5.52 30.49 -0.64
N LEU A 344 -6.16 29.73 -1.52
CA LEU A 344 -5.53 29.16 -2.71
C LEU A 344 -5.35 30.26 -3.78
N PRO A 345 -4.13 30.56 -4.25
CA PRO A 345 -3.92 31.54 -5.33
C PRO A 345 -4.53 31.04 -6.63
N THR A 346 -5.08 31.93 -7.44
CA THR A 346 -5.63 31.54 -8.74
C THR A 346 -4.51 31.20 -9.74
N PRO A 347 -4.77 30.34 -10.75
CA PRO A 347 -3.80 30.07 -11.81
C PRO A 347 -3.30 31.32 -12.54
N ALA A 348 -4.12 32.38 -12.63
CA ALA A 348 -3.73 33.65 -13.25
C ALA A 348 -2.80 34.48 -12.35
N GLU A 349 -3.01 34.48 -11.04
CA GLU A 349 -2.10 35.12 -10.08
C GLU A 349 -0.74 34.42 -10.10
N LEU A 350 -0.74 33.08 -10.05
CA LEU A 350 0.48 32.28 -10.20
C LEU A 350 1.20 32.57 -11.53
N ALA A 351 0.46 32.67 -12.64
CA ALA A 351 1.06 32.95 -13.95
C ALA A 351 1.68 34.36 -14.02
N ALA A 352 1.08 35.34 -13.33
CA ALA A 352 1.60 36.71 -13.27
C ALA A 352 2.83 36.84 -12.36
N GLU A 353 2.94 36.01 -11.32
CA GLU A 353 4.11 35.94 -10.43
C GLU A 353 5.28 35.18 -11.07
N ASN A 354 4.97 34.17 -11.88
CA ASN A 354 5.95 33.27 -12.45
C ASN A 354 6.78 33.89 -13.57
N PRO A 355 8.02 33.39 -13.77
CA PRO A 355 8.87 33.86 -14.86
C PRO A 355 8.29 33.45 -16.22
N PRO A 356 8.50 34.30 -17.26
CA PRO A 356 8.25 33.93 -18.65
C PRO A 356 8.90 32.59 -19.01
N CYS A 357 8.13 31.75 -19.69
CA CYS A 357 8.55 30.38 -20.01
C CYS A 357 9.86 30.28 -20.79
N TYR A 358 10.16 31.25 -21.65
CA TYR A 358 11.41 31.25 -22.42
C TYR A 358 12.65 31.31 -21.52
N LEU A 359 12.56 31.84 -20.29
CA LEU A 359 13.70 31.88 -19.36
C LEU A 359 14.10 30.51 -18.84
N ASN A 360 13.15 29.57 -18.72
CA ASN A 360 13.37 28.23 -18.15
C ASN A 360 13.30 27.12 -19.20
N VAL A 361 12.62 27.35 -20.32
CA VAL A 361 12.34 26.35 -21.35
C VAL A 361 12.87 26.80 -22.70
N LYS A 362 13.94 26.18 -23.17
CA LYS A 362 14.57 26.46 -24.47
C LYS A 362 13.59 26.44 -25.65
N LYS A 363 12.65 25.49 -25.69
CA LYS A 363 11.64 25.37 -26.76
C LYS A 363 10.68 26.57 -26.82
N CYS A 364 10.53 27.32 -25.74
CA CYS A 364 9.69 28.51 -25.68
C CYS A 364 10.35 29.74 -26.33
N ASN A 365 11.62 29.63 -26.75
CA ASN A 365 12.26 30.59 -27.65
C ASN A 365 11.89 30.30 -29.13
N GLY A 366 10.59 30.19 -29.41
CA GLY A 366 10.05 29.90 -30.74
C GLY A 366 9.07 30.99 -31.20
N ASP A 367 8.61 30.88 -32.46
CA ASP A 367 7.82 31.92 -33.14
C ASP A 367 6.52 32.30 -32.40
N TYR A 368 5.90 31.35 -31.70
CA TYR A 368 4.65 31.56 -30.98
C TYR A 368 4.83 31.64 -29.46
N GLY A 369 6.02 31.36 -28.95
CA GLY A 369 6.29 31.39 -27.52
C GLY A 369 5.57 30.29 -26.73
N CYS A 370 5.39 30.56 -25.44
CA CYS A 370 4.72 29.66 -24.49
C CYS A 370 3.87 30.45 -23.51
N LYS A 371 3.00 29.73 -22.81
CA LYS A 371 2.22 30.28 -21.69
C LYS A 371 2.27 29.37 -20.47
N ARG A 372 1.93 29.93 -19.30
CA ARG A 372 1.66 29.18 -18.07
C ARG A 372 0.17 29.20 -17.80
N GLU A 373 -0.36 28.04 -17.47
CA GLU A 373 -1.78 27.85 -17.17
C GLU A 373 -1.91 26.86 -16.01
N LEU A 374 -3.11 26.79 -15.43
CA LEU A 374 -3.49 25.80 -14.42
C LEU A 374 -2.68 25.93 -13.11
N TYR A 375 -3.00 25.15 -12.08
CA TYR A 375 -2.25 25.21 -10.82
C TYR A 375 -0.82 24.69 -10.94
N SER A 376 -0.61 23.81 -11.92
CA SER A 376 0.70 23.25 -12.24
C SER A 376 1.72 24.27 -12.75
N GLN A 377 1.25 25.36 -13.34
CA GLN A 377 2.06 26.44 -13.91
C GLN A 377 3.11 25.97 -14.93
N ARG A 378 2.94 24.78 -15.53
CA ARG A 378 3.88 24.26 -16.53
C ARG A 378 3.83 25.11 -17.80
N CYS A 379 4.98 25.22 -18.46
CA CYS A 379 5.03 25.83 -19.78
C CYS A 379 4.34 24.98 -20.85
N THR A 380 3.37 25.59 -21.53
CA THR A 380 2.67 25.02 -22.69
C THR A 380 3.08 25.78 -23.94
N LEU A 381 3.50 25.05 -24.98
CA LEU A 381 3.85 25.63 -26.28
C LEU A 381 2.60 26.18 -26.97
N CYS A 382 2.69 27.40 -27.48
CA CYS A 382 1.61 27.99 -28.25
C CYS A 382 1.66 27.55 -29.71
N SER A 383 0.47 27.33 -30.30
CA SER A 383 0.32 26.96 -31.71
C SER A 383 0.08 28.17 -32.62
N SER A 384 -0.20 29.34 -32.04
CA SER A 384 -0.41 30.61 -32.72
C SER A 384 -0.07 31.78 -31.78
N THR A 385 0.09 32.97 -32.34
CA THR A 385 0.28 34.20 -31.55
C THR A 385 -1.03 34.59 -30.85
N SER A 386 -0.98 34.81 -29.54
CA SER A 386 -2.07 35.36 -28.73
C SER A 386 -1.50 36.23 -27.60
N ASP A 387 -2.35 37.06 -26.97
CA ASP A 387 -1.94 37.93 -25.86
C ASP A 387 -1.51 37.14 -24.60
N GLU A 388 -1.86 35.86 -24.51
CA GLU A 388 -1.50 34.96 -23.42
C GLU A 388 -0.14 34.26 -23.66
N CYS A 389 0.38 34.31 -24.89
CA CYS A 389 1.57 33.58 -25.30
C CYS A 389 2.78 34.51 -25.33
N GLU A 390 3.73 34.26 -24.44
CA GLU A 390 4.92 35.07 -24.27
C GLU A 390 6.06 34.56 -25.15
N THR A 391 6.60 35.46 -25.97
CA THR A 391 7.78 35.22 -26.81
C THR A 391 9.00 35.87 -26.19
N ALA A 392 10.17 35.28 -26.43
CA ALA A 392 11.43 35.87 -26.01
C ALA A 392 11.65 37.22 -26.72
N PRO A 393 12.24 38.24 -26.05
CA PRO A 393 12.62 39.49 -26.68
C PRO A 393 13.55 39.27 -27.88
N SER A 394 13.47 40.14 -28.88
CA SER A 394 14.34 40.07 -30.06
C SER A 394 15.81 40.06 -29.67
N GLY A 395 16.56 39.06 -30.16
CA GLY A 395 18.00 38.89 -29.88
C GLY A 395 18.30 38.11 -28.61
N TRP A 396 17.29 37.71 -27.83
CA TRP A 396 17.47 36.82 -26.69
C TRP A 396 17.73 35.37 -27.15
N THR A 397 18.58 34.65 -26.41
CA THR A 397 18.87 33.24 -26.66
C THR A 397 18.95 32.49 -25.34
N PHE A 398 18.33 31.30 -25.30
CA PHE A 398 18.46 30.39 -24.17
C PHE A 398 19.94 30.03 -23.97
N PRO A 399 20.47 30.08 -22.73
CA PRO A 399 21.87 29.80 -22.48
C PRO A 399 22.25 28.38 -22.87
N THR A 400 23.49 28.21 -23.35
CA THR A 400 24.00 26.86 -23.60
C THR A 400 24.42 26.24 -22.29
N LEU A 401 23.75 25.16 -21.89
CA LEU A 401 24.04 24.42 -20.66
C LEU A 401 24.89 23.18 -20.98
N GLU A 402 25.86 22.90 -20.11
CA GLU A 402 26.72 21.73 -20.24
C GLU A 402 26.02 20.49 -19.69
N LYS A 403 26.05 19.38 -20.46
CA LYS A 403 25.51 18.10 -20.01
C LYS A 403 26.49 17.46 -19.03
N ALA A 404 25.97 16.94 -17.92
CA ALA A 404 26.75 16.09 -17.03
C ALA A 404 27.23 14.82 -17.77
N VAL A 405 28.41 14.34 -17.39
CA VAL A 405 29.05 13.17 -18.00
C VAL A 405 29.33 12.14 -16.91
N GLY A 406 28.98 10.88 -17.16
CA GLY A 406 29.28 9.76 -16.24
C GLY A 406 30.73 9.29 -16.34
N GLU A 407 31.13 8.34 -15.49
CA GLU A 407 32.51 7.84 -15.38
C GLU A 407 33.04 7.22 -16.68
N ASN A 408 32.14 6.73 -17.55
CA ASN A 408 32.50 6.12 -18.83
C ASN A 408 32.69 7.12 -19.99
N GLY A 409 32.49 8.42 -19.76
CA GLY A 409 32.66 9.45 -20.80
C GLY A 409 31.60 9.45 -21.90
N GLU A 410 30.60 8.56 -21.83
CA GLU A 410 29.47 8.53 -22.77
C GLU A 410 28.47 9.62 -22.39
N LEU A 411 28.13 10.48 -23.37
CA LEU A 411 26.96 11.36 -23.28
C LEU A 411 25.71 10.47 -23.21
N VAL A 412 24.86 10.69 -22.20
CA VAL A 412 23.63 9.90 -21.97
C VAL A 412 22.84 9.75 -23.27
N ALA A 413 22.73 8.51 -23.76
CA ALA A 413 21.80 8.18 -24.82
C ALA A 413 20.40 8.28 -24.25
N SER A 414 19.58 9.18 -24.80
CA SER A 414 18.16 9.29 -24.51
C SER A 414 17.48 7.94 -24.77
N SER A 415 17.13 7.21 -23.72
CA SER A 415 16.31 6.00 -23.82
C SER A 415 14.87 6.41 -24.14
N SER A 416 14.60 6.68 -25.42
CA SER A 416 13.23 6.75 -25.93
C SER A 416 12.62 5.34 -25.88
N SER A 417 11.49 5.20 -25.18
CA SER A 417 10.58 4.07 -25.28
C SER A 417 10.11 3.93 -26.74
N GLY A 418 10.79 3.08 -27.51
CA GLY A 418 10.49 2.82 -28.91
C GLY A 418 9.30 1.87 -29.06
N SER A 419 8.12 2.43 -29.34
CA SER A 419 7.03 1.71 -30.01
C SER A 419 7.52 1.26 -31.39
N SER A 420 7.56 -0.05 -31.62
CA SER A 420 8.00 -0.62 -32.90
C SER A 420 6.90 -0.50 -33.96
N SER A 421 6.91 0.58 -34.74
CA SER A 421 6.24 0.66 -36.03
C SER A 421 7.01 -0.15 -37.08
N LYS A 422 6.53 -1.33 -37.45
CA LYS A 422 7.02 -2.07 -38.62
C LYS A 422 6.18 -1.70 -39.85
N THR A 423 6.73 -0.85 -40.70
CA THR A 423 6.42 -0.84 -42.14
C THR A 423 6.92 -2.14 -42.76
N HIS A 424 6.02 -2.91 -43.38
CA HIS A 424 6.39 -3.98 -44.30
C HIS A 424 5.74 -3.75 -45.66
N VAL A 425 6.63 -3.69 -46.66
CA VAL A 425 6.38 -3.57 -48.09
C VAL A 425 5.65 -4.81 -48.61
N SER A 426 4.70 -4.55 -49.50
CA SER A 426 3.84 -5.49 -50.21
C SER A 426 4.59 -6.52 -51.06
N THR A 427 4.09 -7.76 -51.07
CA THR A 427 4.12 -8.63 -52.25
C THR A 427 2.84 -9.47 -52.32
N ASP A 428 2.09 -9.26 -53.40
CA ASP A 428 0.89 -10.00 -53.79
C ASP A 428 1.22 -11.43 -54.25
N SER A 429 0.37 -12.39 -53.86
CA SER A 429 -0.06 -13.48 -54.73
C SER A 429 -1.35 -14.10 -54.17
N GLY A 430 -2.46 -13.89 -54.86
CA GLY A 430 -3.80 -14.26 -54.41
C GLY A 430 -4.15 -15.75 -54.55
N LEU A 431 -5.23 -16.14 -53.86
CA LEU A 431 -6.01 -17.35 -54.14
C LEU A 431 -7.52 -17.12 -53.89
N ASN A 432 -8.31 -17.54 -54.87
CA ASN A 432 -9.75 -17.36 -55.13
C ASN A 432 -10.76 -17.29 -53.96
N ALA A 433 -11.59 -16.24 -54.00
CA ALA A 433 -12.74 -15.94 -53.12
C ALA A 433 -13.98 -16.86 -53.27
N GLY A 434 -13.85 -18.06 -53.84
CA GLY A 434 -14.98 -18.95 -54.13
C GLY A 434 -15.31 -20.00 -53.07
N VAL A 435 -14.40 -20.29 -52.14
CA VAL A 435 -14.51 -21.47 -51.24
C VAL A 435 -14.80 -21.08 -49.77
N VAL A 436 -14.52 -19.84 -49.37
CA VAL A 436 -14.69 -19.39 -47.97
C VAL A 436 -16.17 -19.09 -47.62
N ALA A 437 -16.99 -18.72 -48.59
CA ALA A 437 -18.40 -18.36 -48.33
C ALA A 437 -19.30 -19.55 -47.94
N ALA A 438 -18.99 -20.77 -48.38
CA ALA A 438 -19.82 -21.96 -48.12
C ALA A 438 -19.56 -22.60 -46.74
N ILE A 439 -18.37 -22.43 -46.17
CA ILE A 439 -17.98 -23.02 -44.88
C ILE A 439 -18.56 -22.19 -43.72
N VAL A 440 -18.58 -20.86 -43.86
CA VAL A 440 -19.08 -19.95 -42.82
C VAL A 440 -20.61 -20.04 -42.68
N THR A 441 -21.36 -20.22 -43.78
CA THR A 441 -22.82 -20.39 -43.71
C THR A 441 -23.23 -21.73 -43.11
N GLY A 442 -22.49 -22.82 -43.37
CA GLY A 442 -22.76 -24.13 -42.77
C GLY A 442 -22.55 -24.16 -41.26
N CYS A 443 -21.50 -23.50 -40.76
CA CYS A 443 -21.19 -23.47 -39.33
C CYS A 443 -22.21 -22.65 -38.52
N ILE A 444 -22.70 -21.53 -39.08
CA ILE A 444 -23.72 -20.70 -38.43
C ILE A 444 -25.06 -21.47 -38.33
N PHE A 445 -25.43 -22.22 -39.38
CA PHE A 445 -26.69 -22.99 -39.36
C PHE A 445 -26.65 -24.16 -38.36
N ALA A 446 -25.50 -24.81 -38.19
CA ALA A 446 -25.32 -25.87 -37.21
C ALA A 446 -25.41 -25.35 -35.76
N VAL A 447 -24.81 -24.20 -35.47
CA VAL A 447 -24.87 -23.56 -34.14
C VAL A 447 -26.30 -23.13 -33.81
N LEU A 448 -27.02 -22.56 -34.76
CA LEU A 448 -28.41 -22.15 -34.55
C LEU A 448 -29.36 -23.34 -34.32
N LEU A 449 -29.12 -24.48 -34.97
CA LEU A 449 -29.88 -25.72 -34.73
C LEU A 449 -29.62 -26.30 -33.33
N VAL A 450 -28.37 -26.24 -32.84
CA VAL A 450 -28.02 -26.68 -31.48
C VAL A 450 -28.65 -25.77 -30.42
N LEU A 451 -28.65 -24.46 -30.64
CA LEU A 451 -29.29 -23.50 -29.73
C LEU A 451 -30.82 -23.67 -29.72
N PHE A 452 -31.44 -23.90 -30.87
CA PHE A 452 -32.88 -24.12 -30.97
C PHE A 452 -33.33 -25.43 -30.31
N THR A 453 -32.54 -26.51 -30.46
CA THR A 453 -32.82 -27.79 -29.79
C THR A 453 -32.65 -27.69 -28.28
N CYS A 454 -31.62 -26.98 -27.79
CA CYS A 454 -31.44 -26.70 -26.36
C CYS A 454 -32.60 -25.87 -25.78
N PHE A 455 -33.08 -24.88 -26.53
CA PHE A 455 -34.22 -24.04 -26.13
C PHE A 455 -35.54 -24.84 -26.08
N CYS A 456 -35.79 -25.69 -27.06
CA CYS A 456 -36.97 -26.57 -27.09
C CYS A 456 -36.95 -27.61 -25.95
N GLN A 457 -35.77 -28.14 -25.59
CA GLN A 457 -35.62 -29.08 -24.47
C GLN A 457 -35.82 -28.40 -23.11
N ARG A 458 -35.39 -27.15 -22.94
CA ARG A 458 -35.64 -26.38 -21.71
C ARG A 458 -37.12 -26.06 -21.52
N ARG A 459 -37.86 -25.74 -22.58
CA ARG A 459 -39.32 -25.49 -22.48
C ARG A 459 -40.16 -26.74 -22.21
N ARG A 460 -39.69 -27.93 -22.60
CA ARG A 460 -40.39 -29.20 -22.30
C ARG A 460 -40.25 -29.65 -20.84
N LYS A 461 -39.29 -29.13 -20.08
CA LYS A 461 -39.10 -29.45 -18.65
C LYS A 461 -39.87 -28.53 -17.68
N ALA A 462 -40.55 -27.49 -18.18
CA ALA A 462 -41.23 -26.49 -17.34
C ALA A 462 -42.76 -26.69 -17.20
N LYS A 463 -43.33 -27.84 -17.60
CA LYS A 463 -44.76 -28.13 -17.40
C LYS A 463 -45.00 -29.58 -16.96
N ALA A 464 -45.21 -29.77 -15.66
CA ALA A 464 -45.98 -30.89 -15.09
C ALA A 464 -46.64 -30.43 -13.76
N PRO A 465 -47.96 -30.61 -13.55
CA PRO A 465 -48.70 -30.05 -12.41
C PRO A 465 -49.14 -31.11 -11.37
N LYS A 466 -49.54 -30.67 -10.15
CA LYS A 466 -50.47 -31.29 -9.17
C LYS A 466 -50.36 -30.55 -7.81
N SER A 467 -51.34 -30.44 -6.91
CA SER A 467 -52.81 -30.61 -6.85
C SER A 467 -53.26 -30.20 -5.44
N ASP A 468 -54.55 -29.90 -5.28
CA ASP A 468 -55.23 -29.25 -4.16
C ASP A 468 -55.30 -30.01 -2.82
N GLY A 469 -55.66 -29.28 -1.75
CA GLY A 469 -56.12 -29.82 -0.46
C GLY A 469 -56.45 -28.72 0.58
N GLU A 470 -57.74 -28.48 0.79
CA GLU A 470 -58.41 -27.57 1.75
C GLU A 470 -58.13 -27.92 3.24
N ASP A 471 -58.18 -26.99 4.20
CA ASP A 471 -59.42 -26.45 4.81
C ASP A 471 -59.20 -25.80 6.21
N SER A 472 -60.12 -24.87 6.54
CA SER A 472 -60.51 -24.33 7.88
C SER A 472 -59.69 -23.21 8.59
N ALA A 473 -60.34 -22.05 8.69
CA ALA A 473 -60.16 -20.97 9.69
C ALA A 473 -61.17 -21.16 10.86
N PRO A 474 -61.47 -20.20 11.77
CA PRO A 474 -60.86 -18.90 12.12
C PRO A 474 -60.71 -18.67 13.66
N PHE A 475 -60.20 -17.51 14.13
CA PHE A 475 -60.85 -16.64 15.15
C PHE A 475 -59.94 -15.45 15.61
N HIS A 476 -60.43 -14.23 15.31
CA HIS A 476 -60.45 -12.95 16.05
C HIS A 476 -59.29 -12.39 16.92
N ALA A 477 -59.04 -11.08 16.62
CA ALA A 477 -58.90 -9.91 17.52
C ALA A 477 -57.48 -9.33 17.83
N ALA A 478 -57.38 -8.02 17.55
CA ALA A 478 -56.31 -7.06 17.89
C ALA A 478 -56.62 -6.34 19.23
N PRO A 479 -55.91 -5.28 19.65
CA PRO A 479 -54.47 -4.93 19.62
C PRO A 479 -53.92 -4.52 21.03
N SER A 480 -52.61 -4.19 21.09
CA SER A 480 -52.01 -3.05 21.84
C SER A 480 -50.88 -3.33 22.87
N THR A 481 -49.87 -2.45 22.76
CA THR A 481 -48.94 -1.90 23.76
C THR A 481 -47.80 -2.73 24.38
N SER A 482 -46.60 -2.44 23.86
CA SER A 482 -45.42 -1.90 24.55
C SER A 482 -44.77 -2.62 25.74
N LYS A 483 -43.43 -2.76 25.60
CA LYS A 483 -42.35 -2.59 26.59
C LYS A 483 -41.45 -3.81 26.86
N THR A 484 -40.20 -3.62 26.45
CA THR A 484 -38.93 -3.96 27.13
C THR A 484 -38.36 -5.37 26.95
N GLU A 485 -37.20 -5.39 26.26
CA GLU A 485 -35.97 -6.23 26.32
C GLU A 485 -35.94 -7.57 27.10
N PRO A 486 -34.91 -8.41 26.90
CA PRO A 486 -34.16 -8.77 25.69
C PRO A 486 -34.14 -10.30 25.53
N SER A 487 -34.60 -10.84 24.40
CA SER A 487 -34.48 -12.28 24.12
C SER A 487 -33.56 -12.52 22.94
N THR A 488 -32.31 -12.84 23.26
CA THR A 488 -31.50 -13.89 22.65
C THR A 488 -32.25 -14.73 21.61
N TRP A 489 -32.02 -14.56 20.30
CA TRP A 489 -32.16 -15.57 19.22
C TRP A 489 -31.69 -14.88 17.92
N PRO A 490 -31.36 -15.59 16.83
CA PRO A 490 -30.63 -16.84 16.70
C PRO A 490 -29.45 -16.67 15.72
N VAL A 491 -28.46 -17.57 15.82
CA VAL A 491 -27.45 -17.79 14.78
C VAL A 491 -28.16 -18.07 13.45
N LYS A 492 -28.24 -17.08 12.55
CA LYS A 492 -28.57 -17.31 11.14
C LYS A 492 -27.27 -17.62 10.41
N ARG A 493 -27.03 -18.92 10.22
CA ARG A 493 -26.11 -19.46 9.20
C ARG A 493 -26.36 -18.74 7.89
N VAL A 494 -25.36 -17.98 7.45
CA VAL A 494 -25.30 -17.38 6.12
C VAL A 494 -25.12 -18.51 5.11
N ASN A 495 -26.09 -18.63 4.21
CA ASN A 495 -25.88 -19.37 2.97
C ASN A 495 -24.88 -18.58 2.14
N GLN A 496 -23.71 -19.19 1.93
CA GLN A 496 -22.73 -18.77 0.93
C GLN A 496 -23.41 -18.73 -0.44
N HIS A 497 -23.58 -17.52 -0.99
CA HIS A 497 -23.66 -17.34 -2.43
C HIS A 497 -22.31 -16.82 -2.91
N THR A 498 -21.59 -17.71 -3.58
CA THR A 498 -20.36 -17.49 -4.32
C THR A 498 -20.68 -16.95 -5.72
N ASP A 499 -20.10 -15.82 -6.09
CA ASP A 499 -19.81 -15.38 -7.48
C ASP A 499 -18.61 -14.39 -7.36
N SER A 500 -17.36 -14.76 -7.68
CA SER A 500 -16.63 -14.77 -8.98
C SER A 500 -16.45 -13.37 -9.60
N SER A 501 -15.27 -12.85 -9.97
CA SER A 501 -13.87 -13.29 -9.95
C SER A 501 -12.94 -12.13 -10.40
N SER A 502 -12.12 -11.57 -9.50
CA SER A 502 -10.74 -11.15 -9.84
C SER A 502 -9.83 -12.04 -9.00
N ASN A 503 -8.90 -12.72 -9.64
CA ASN A 503 -8.25 -13.85 -9.02
C ASN A 503 -6.83 -13.48 -8.59
N LEU A 504 -6.45 -13.82 -7.35
CA LEU A 504 -5.17 -13.45 -6.73
C LEU A 504 -3.92 -13.97 -7.46
N TRP A 505 -4.06 -14.83 -8.47
CA TRP A 505 -2.94 -15.36 -9.27
C TRP A 505 -2.55 -14.47 -10.44
N ASP A 506 -3.36 -13.44 -10.73
CA ASP A 506 -3.04 -12.37 -11.69
C ASP A 506 -2.33 -11.18 -11.00
N ASP A 507 -2.03 -11.31 -9.69
CA ASP A 507 -1.26 -10.34 -8.91
C ASP A 507 0.22 -10.36 -9.36
N GLU A 508 0.73 -9.21 -9.80
CA GLU A 508 2.11 -9.07 -10.31
C GLU A 508 3.18 -9.50 -9.28
N ALA A 509 2.90 -9.36 -7.98
CA ALA A 509 3.79 -9.82 -6.92
C ALA A 509 3.81 -11.35 -6.77
N VAL A 510 2.78 -12.06 -7.23
CA VAL A 510 2.77 -13.54 -7.27
C VAL A 510 3.39 -14.03 -8.57
N ILE A 511 3.14 -13.33 -9.69
CA ILE A 511 3.65 -13.70 -11.02
C ILE A 511 5.17 -13.54 -11.10
N SER A 512 5.75 -12.50 -10.50
CA SER A 512 7.20 -12.25 -10.49
C SER A 512 8.00 -13.40 -9.87
N TRP A 513 7.40 -14.14 -8.93
CA TRP A 513 7.99 -15.31 -8.28
C TRP A 513 7.58 -16.64 -8.92
N ARG A 514 6.93 -16.60 -10.09
CA ARG A 514 6.45 -17.80 -10.78
C ARG A 514 7.61 -18.57 -11.39
N VAL A 515 7.74 -19.84 -11.02
CA VAL A 515 8.70 -20.76 -11.63
C VAL A 515 8.00 -21.80 -12.52
N PRO A 516 8.70 -22.33 -13.55
CA PRO A 516 8.11 -23.35 -14.42
C PRO A 516 7.77 -24.63 -13.64
N ARG A 517 6.50 -25.04 -13.66
CA ARG A 517 5.96 -26.13 -12.84
C ARG A 517 6.61 -27.48 -13.15
N GLU A 518 6.99 -27.70 -14.40
CA GLU A 518 7.67 -28.91 -14.89
C GLU A 518 9.09 -29.08 -14.31
N LYS A 519 9.70 -27.99 -13.82
CA LYS A 519 11.00 -28.04 -13.13
C LYS A 519 10.88 -28.41 -11.65
N VAL A 520 9.66 -28.44 -11.10
CA VAL A 520 9.39 -28.78 -9.71
C VAL A 520 9.02 -30.25 -9.58
N LYS A 521 9.85 -31.02 -8.88
CA LYS A 521 9.59 -32.45 -8.61
C LYS A 521 9.27 -32.66 -7.14
N ALA A 522 7.99 -32.85 -6.82
CA ALA A 522 7.57 -33.27 -5.48
C ALA A 522 7.90 -34.75 -5.26
N GLY A 523 8.44 -35.07 -4.09
CA GLY A 523 8.83 -36.41 -3.65
C GLY A 523 7.99 -36.88 -2.46
N ALA A 524 8.63 -37.27 -1.36
CA ALA A 524 7.94 -37.81 -0.19
C ALA A 524 7.16 -36.74 0.58
N LEU A 525 5.96 -37.10 1.06
CA LEU A 525 5.18 -36.27 1.96
C LEU A 525 5.92 -36.13 3.31
N ILE A 526 6.19 -34.91 3.73
CA ILE A 526 6.82 -34.57 5.02
C ILE A 526 5.75 -34.38 6.10
N SER A 527 4.72 -33.58 5.77
CA SER A 527 3.70 -33.17 6.72
C SER A 527 2.35 -33.00 6.04
N ARG A 528 1.28 -33.34 6.77
CA ARG A 528 -0.11 -33.08 6.38
C ARG A 528 -0.83 -32.47 7.58
N GLY A 529 -1.38 -31.28 7.40
CA GLY A 529 -2.10 -30.55 8.43
C GLY A 529 -3.35 -29.87 7.90
N GLY A 530 -4.05 -29.12 8.75
CA GLY A 530 -5.26 -28.37 8.35
C GLY A 530 -5.02 -27.33 7.26
N TYR A 531 -3.76 -26.91 7.06
CA TYR A 531 -3.34 -25.87 6.13
C TYR A 531 -2.82 -26.38 4.78
N GLY A 532 -2.62 -27.70 4.62
CA GLY A 532 -2.04 -28.24 3.40
C GLY A 532 -1.19 -29.51 3.59
N GLU A 533 -0.56 -29.90 2.50
CA GLU A 533 0.45 -30.96 2.42
C GLU A 533 1.80 -30.34 2.07
N VAL A 534 2.85 -30.74 2.78
CA VAL A 534 4.22 -30.32 2.49
C VAL A 534 5.01 -31.55 2.06
N TYR A 535 5.60 -31.50 0.88
CA TYR A 535 6.41 -32.55 0.30
C TYR A 535 7.88 -32.13 0.27
N ARG A 536 8.79 -33.07 0.45
CA ARG A 536 10.19 -32.87 0.07
C ARG A 536 10.26 -32.94 -1.45
N GLY A 537 10.84 -31.96 -2.10
CA GLY A 537 10.97 -31.91 -3.54
C GLY A 537 12.34 -31.46 -3.99
N THR A 538 12.49 -31.36 -5.31
CA THR A 538 13.69 -30.81 -5.94
C THR A 538 13.31 -29.78 -7.00
N TYR A 539 14.04 -28.66 -7.02
CA TYR A 539 13.94 -27.59 -8.02
C TYR A 539 15.37 -27.12 -8.35
N ASN A 540 15.72 -27.01 -9.64
CA ASN A 540 17.08 -26.65 -10.08
C ASN A 540 18.23 -27.42 -9.38
N ARG A 541 18.01 -28.72 -9.08
CA ARG A 541 18.94 -29.61 -8.35
C ARG A 541 19.18 -29.25 -6.88
N GLN A 542 18.39 -28.34 -6.32
CA GLN A 542 18.36 -28.04 -4.88
C GLN A 542 17.15 -28.73 -4.22
N ASP A 543 17.32 -29.13 -2.96
CA ASP A 543 16.25 -29.66 -2.13
C ASP A 543 15.32 -28.52 -1.68
N VAL A 544 14.02 -28.71 -1.87
CA VAL A 544 13.00 -27.72 -1.54
C VAL A 544 11.84 -28.35 -0.77
N ALA A 545 11.17 -27.56 0.06
CA ALA A 545 9.87 -27.89 0.62
C ALA A 545 8.78 -27.40 -0.35
N VAL A 546 7.93 -28.31 -0.80
CA VAL A 546 6.84 -28.06 -1.74
C VAL A 546 5.53 -28.11 -0.97
N LYS A 547 5.00 -26.94 -0.62
CA LYS A 547 3.71 -26.79 0.06
C LYS A 547 2.60 -26.74 -0.97
N MET A 548 1.53 -27.49 -0.73
CA MET A 548 0.34 -27.56 -1.57
C MET A 548 -0.89 -27.52 -0.68
N LEU A 549 -2.00 -26.98 -1.19
CA LEU A 549 -3.29 -27.14 -0.52
C LEU A 549 -3.67 -28.61 -0.37
N LEU A 550 -4.52 -28.94 0.60
CA LEU A 550 -5.07 -30.29 0.73
C LEU A 550 -5.87 -30.65 -0.55
N PRO A 551 -5.83 -31.90 -1.04
CA PRO A 551 -6.56 -32.31 -2.24
C PRO A 551 -8.05 -31.91 -2.21
N GLU A 552 -8.66 -31.94 -1.02
CA GLU A 552 -10.04 -31.58 -0.77
C GLU A 552 -10.31 -30.06 -0.89
N THR A 553 -9.29 -29.22 -0.70
CA THR A 553 -9.37 -27.74 -0.69
C THR A 553 -8.80 -27.07 -1.95
N ARG A 554 -8.02 -27.80 -2.77
CA ARG A 554 -7.38 -27.29 -4.01
C ARG A 554 -8.33 -26.67 -5.04
N ARG A 555 -9.62 -27.04 -5.00
CA ARG A 555 -10.66 -26.51 -5.89
C ARG A 555 -11.43 -25.32 -5.32
N SER A 556 -11.17 -24.96 -4.07
CA SER A 556 -11.85 -23.85 -3.41
C SER A 556 -11.11 -22.56 -3.69
N ILE A 557 -11.73 -21.66 -4.45
CA ILE A 557 -11.18 -20.33 -4.76
C ILE A 557 -10.77 -19.56 -3.51
N LYS A 558 -11.55 -19.70 -2.43
CA LYS A 558 -11.29 -19.10 -1.12
C LYS A 558 -9.96 -19.61 -0.54
N HIS A 559 -9.74 -20.93 -0.56
CA HIS A 559 -8.50 -21.52 -0.04
C HIS A 559 -7.31 -21.23 -0.94
N VAL A 560 -7.49 -21.20 -2.25
CA VAL A 560 -6.47 -20.79 -3.23
C VAL A 560 -6.06 -19.34 -3.00
N ASN A 561 -7.02 -18.41 -2.86
CA ASN A 561 -6.71 -17.02 -2.57
C ASN A 561 -6.04 -16.85 -1.19
N ALA A 562 -6.51 -17.56 -0.16
CA ALA A 562 -5.86 -17.53 1.15
C ALA A 562 -4.42 -18.12 1.11
N PHE A 563 -4.16 -19.05 0.19
CA PHE A 563 -2.83 -19.62 -0.04
C PHE A 563 -1.93 -18.65 -0.83
N LEU A 564 -2.47 -17.92 -1.81
CA LEU A 564 -1.74 -16.90 -2.57
C LEU A 564 -1.45 -15.63 -1.75
N ALA A 565 -2.34 -15.25 -0.82
CA ALA A 565 -2.07 -14.18 0.12
C ALA A 565 -0.87 -14.52 1.03
N GLU A 566 -0.74 -15.79 1.42
CA GLU A 566 0.42 -16.30 2.15
C GLU A 566 1.69 -16.21 1.29
N VAL A 567 1.60 -16.57 0.00
CA VAL A 567 2.70 -16.40 -0.96
C VAL A 567 3.17 -14.96 -1.03
N LYS A 568 2.24 -14.01 -1.18
CA LYS A 568 2.57 -12.58 -1.26
C LYS A 568 3.32 -12.08 -0.02
N THR A 569 2.94 -12.58 1.15
CA THR A 569 3.64 -12.24 2.40
C THR A 569 5.02 -12.88 2.43
N MET A 570 5.14 -14.17 2.13
CA MET A 570 6.44 -14.87 2.13
C MET A 570 7.43 -14.32 1.08
N ALA A 571 6.92 -13.87 -0.06
CA ALA A 571 7.73 -13.31 -1.15
C ALA A 571 8.46 -12.02 -0.78
N GLY A 572 7.96 -11.27 0.22
CA GLY A 572 8.60 -10.04 0.71
C GLY A 572 9.48 -10.24 1.95
N LEU A 573 9.68 -11.47 2.43
CA LEU A 573 10.46 -11.75 3.63
C LEU A 573 11.84 -12.30 3.28
N GLU A 574 12.88 -11.60 3.72
CA GLU A 574 14.26 -12.05 3.58
C GLU A 574 15.02 -11.89 4.89
N HIS A 575 15.30 -13.03 5.54
CA HIS A 575 15.99 -13.03 6.83
C HIS A 575 16.59 -14.41 7.15
N SER A 576 17.77 -14.45 7.77
CA SER A 576 18.52 -15.70 8.04
C SER A 576 17.81 -16.66 9.02
N CYS A 577 17.00 -16.13 9.93
CA CYS A 577 16.14 -16.90 10.85
C CYS A 577 14.69 -17.06 10.34
N ILE A 578 14.43 -16.82 9.07
CA ILE A 578 13.15 -17.09 8.41
C ILE A 578 13.41 -18.10 7.28
N VAL A 579 12.47 -19.02 7.08
CA VAL A 579 12.54 -19.97 5.97
C VAL A 579 12.44 -19.21 4.64
N GLN A 580 13.47 -19.33 3.82
CA GLN A 580 13.59 -18.66 2.53
C GLN A 580 12.51 -19.15 1.56
N PHE A 581 11.76 -18.20 1.02
CA PHE A 581 10.85 -18.41 -0.09
C PHE A 581 11.65 -18.54 -1.41
N ILE A 582 11.29 -19.52 -2.24
CA ILE A 582 12.00 -19.82 -3.50
C ILE A 582 11.14 -19.50 -4.72
N GLY A 583 9.82 -19.61 -4.59
CA GLY A 583 8.90 -19.29 -5.68
C GLY A 583 7.59 -20.04 -5.60
N VAL A 584 6.75 -19.80 -6.59
CA VAL A 584 5.41 -20.39 -6.70
C VAL A 584 5.25 -21.00 -8.09
N ALA A 585 4.57 -22.14 -8.19
CA ALA A 585 4.43 -22.84 -9.47
C ALA A 585 3.03 -23.41 -9.65
N TRP A 586 2.48 -23.26 -10.85
CA TRP A 586 1.22 -23.86 -11.26
C TRP A 586 1.13 -23.95 -12.79
N ASP A 587 0.51 -25.02 -13.27
CA ASP A 587 -0.08 -25.15 -14.61
C ASP A 587 -1.62 -25.01 -14.54
N SER A 588 -2.21 -25.36 -13.39
CA SER A 588 -3.65 -25.27 -13.10
C SER A 588 -3.91 -25.08 -11.59
N PHE A 589 -5.12 -24.66 -11.20
CA PHE A 589 -5.45 -24.47 -9.77
C PHE A 589 -5.25 -25.73 -8.91
N ASN A 590 -5.29 -26.92 -9.51
CA ASN A 590 -5.13 -28.18 -8.79
C ASN A 590 -3.66 -28.55 -8.51
N ASP A 591 -2.69 -27.83 -9.07
CA ASP A 591 -1.26 -28.12 -8.95
C ASP A 591 -0.43 -26.95 -8.42
N LEU A 592 -1.09 -25.87 -7.98
CA LEU A 592 -0.49 -24.73 -7.29
C LEU A 592 0.34 -25.20 -6.10
N CYS A 593 1.63 -24.87 -6.13
CA CYS A 593 2.55 -25.18 -5.06
C CYS A 593 3.48 -24.00 -4.77
N VAL A 594 3.92 -23.96 -3.52
CA VAL A 594 4.87 -22.98 -2.99
C VAL A 594 6.16 -23.70 -2.66
N LEU A 595 7.26 -23.11 -3.11
CA LEU A 595 8.61 -23.60 -2.89
C LEU A 595 9.26 -22.74 -1.82
N SER A 596 9.85 -23.42 -0.84
CA SER A 596 10.73 -22.83 0.17
C SER A 596 11.95 -23.72 0.34
N GLU A 597 13.00 -23.20 0.98
CA GLU A 597 14.16 -24.02 1.34
C GLU A 597 13.74 -25.22 2.21
N PHE A 598 14.35 -26.38 1.96
CA PHE A 598 14.08 -27.55 2.79
C PHE A 598 14.98 -27.56 4.03
N ILE A 599 14.37 -27.53 5.21
CA ILE A 599 15.07 -27.57 6.50
C ILE A 599 15.09 -29.01 7.05
N ALA A 600 16.25 -29.65 7.00
CA ALA A 600 16.39 -31.09 7.21
C ALA A 600 16.24 -31.56 8.68
N GLY A 601 16.42 -30.70 9.68
CA GLY A 601 16.33 -31.07 11.10
C GLY A 601 14.90 -31.19 11.63
N GLY A 602 13.89 -30.86 10.83
CA GLY A 602 12.48 -30.92 11.23
C GLY A 602 12.06 -29.77 12.15
N ASP A 603 10.92 -29.92 12.80
CA ASP A 603 10.36 -28.90 13.69
C ASP A 603 10.80 -29.04 15.16
N LEU A 604 10.76 -27.93 15.90
CA LEU A 604 11.16 -27.86 17.30
C LEU A 604 10.28 -28.77 18.18
N ARG A 605 9.00 -28.96 17.88
CA ARG A 605 8.12 -29.84 18.66
C ARG A 605 8.59 -31.30 18.61
N ALA A 606 9.03 -31.77 17.44
CA ALA A 606 9.61 -33.10 17.29
C ALA A 606 10.93 -33.23 18.07
N LEU A 607 11.79 -32.19 18.08
CA LEU A 607 13.01 -32.18 18.89
C LEU A 607 12.69 -32.29 20.38
N LEU A 608 11.77 -31.47 20.89
CA LEU A 608 11.41 -31.45 22.30
C LEU A 608 10.75 -32.75 22.75
N ALA A 609 9.92 -33.38 21.89
CA ALA A 609 9.36 -34.70 22.16
C ALA A 609 10.47 -35.76 22.29
N ARG A 610 11.46 -35.75 21.37
CA ARG A 610 12.63 -36.64 21.47
C ARG A 610 13.44 -36.39 22.74
N TYR A 611 13.62 -35.14 23.15
CA TYR A 611 14.32 -34.80 24.40
C TYR A 611 13.57 -35.33 25.62
N ASP A 612 12.25 -35.22 25.67
CA ASP A 612 11.44 -35.80 26.74
C ASP A 612 11.50 -37.34 26.75
N GLU A 613 11.36 -37.99 25.59
CA GLU A 613 11.45 -39.45 25.44
C GLU A 613 12.82 -40.01 25.84
N THR A 614 13.89 -39.28 25.56
CA THR A 614 15.27 -39.66 25.90
C THR A 614 15.72 -39.16 27.27
N ASN A 615 14.83 -38.53 28.05
CA ASN A 615 15.11 -37.93 29.35
C ASN A 615 16.30 -36.95 29.33
N MET A 616 16.40 -36.15 28.27
CA MET A 616 17.35 -35.02 28.23
C MET A 616 17.05 -34.02 29.34
N PRO A 617 18.07 -33.33 29.90
CA PRO A 617 17.87 -32.36 30.96
C PRO A 617 16.87 -31.26 30.61
N LYS A 618 15.89 -31.04 31.50
CA LYS A 618 15.00 -29.88 31.48
C LYS A 618 15.75 -28.62 31.90
N GLY A 619 15.22 -27.45 31.57
CA GLY A 619 15.94 -26.17 31.71
C GLY A 619 16.57 -25.70 30.42
N PHE A 620 17.08 -24.48 30.47
CA PHE A 620 17.78 -23.85 29.36
C PHE A 620 19.26 -24.25 29.36
N ASP A 621 19.71 -24.81 28.25
CA ASP A 621 21.12 -24.97 27.93
C ASP A 621 21.48 -24.03 26.77
N TYR A 622 22.75 -24.00 26.38
CA TYR A 622 23.23 -23.16 25.28
C TYR A 622 22.39 -23.31 24.01
N LEU A 623 22.02 -24.54 23.64
CA LEU A 623 21.29 -24.82 22.41
C LEU A 623 19.86 -24.28 22.48
N LYS A 624 19.17 -24.45 23.60
CA LYS A 624 17.81 -23.93 23.80
C LYS A 624 17.78 -22.41 23.82
N VAL A 625 18.80 -21.76 24.42
CA VAL A 625 18.93 -20.29 24.39
C VAL A 625 19.25 -19.79 22.99
N LYS A 626 20.12 -20.48 22.23
CA LYS A 626 20.40 -20.17 20.82
C LYS A 626 19.14 -20.26 19.96
N ILE A 627 18.32 -21.31 20.14
CA ILE A 627 17.04 -21.46 19.45
C ILE A 627 16.10 -20.28 19.79
N ALA A 628 15.95 -19.94 21.07
CA ALA A 628 15.16 -18.79 21.49
C ALA A 628 15.66 -17.46 20.89
N LEU A 629 16.98 -17.27 20.82
CA LEU A 629 17.61 -16.10 20.22
C LEU A 629 17.24 -15.95 18.74
N HIS A 630 17.32 -17.03 17.96
CA HIS A 630 17.00 -17.01 16.52
C HIS A 630 15.52 -16.69 16.28
N ILE A 631 14.62 -17.23 17.11
CA ILE A 631 13.19 -16.91 17.07
C ILE A 631 12.98 -15.41 17.34
N ALA A 632 13.62 -14.87 18.39
CA ALA A 632 13.53 -13.44 18.70
C ALA A 632 14.11 -12.55 17.59
N HIS A 633 15.15 -13.00 16.90
CA HIS A 633 15.73 -12.28 15.76
C HIS A 633 14.77 -12.20 14.57
N ALA A 634 14.09 -13.32 14.27
CA ALA A 634 13.05 -13.35 13.25
C ALA A 634 11.85 -12.48 13.63
N LEU A 635 11.38 -12.52 14.88
CA LEU A 635 10.28 -11.65 15.35
C LEU A 635 10.66 -10.17 15.32
N THR A 636 11.90 -9.84 15.70
CA THR A 636 12.39 -8.46 15.63
C THR A 636 12.34 -7.93 14.20
N TYR A 637 12.81 -8.74 13.24
CA TYR A 637 12.73 -8.40 11.82
C TYR A 637 11.29 -8.19 11.36
N LEU A 638 10.38 -9.12 11.66
CA LEU A 638 8.97 -9.01 11.24
C LEU A 638 8.27 -7.78 11.84
N HIS A 639 8.53 -7.50 13.11
CA HIS A 639 7.92 -6.38 13.84
C HIS A 639 8.53 -5.02 13.48
N SER A 640 9.73 -4.99 12.88
CA SER A 640 10.40 -3.75 12.46
C SER A 640 10.08 -3.33 11.02
N LEU A 641 9.34 -4.13 10.25
CA LEU A 641 8.92 -3.75 8.90
C LEU A 641 7.99 -2.53 8.92
N GLN A 642 8.00 -1.73 7.85
CA GLN A 642 7.17 -0.51 7.70
C GLN A 642 5.67 -0.78 7.96
N GLN A 643 5.19 -1.93 7.52
CA GLN A 643 3.95 -2.54 8.01
C GLN A 643 4.34 -3.75 8.86
N PRO A 644 4.30 -3.67 10.20
CA PRO A 644 4.69 -4.77 11.06
C PRO A 644 3.90 -6.04 10.74
N ILE A 645 4.62 -7.12 10.44
CA ILE A 645 3.99 -8.41 10.17
C ILE A 645 3.85 -9.15 11.50
N ILE A 646 2.61 -9.39 11.90
CA ILE A 646 2.27 -10.23 13.05
C ILE A 646 2.21 -11.69 12.57
N HIS A 647 2.98 -12.59 13.18
CA HIS A 647 3.03 -14.00 12.80
C HIS A 647 1.69 -14.71 13.05
N ARG A 648 1.02 -14.41 14.16
CA ARG A 648 -0.34 -14.88 14.57
C ARG A 648 -0.51 -16.38 14.83
N ASP A 649 0.45 -17.22 14.43
CA ASP A 649 0.46 -18.68 14.65
C ASP A 649 1.84 -19.16 15.11
N LEU A 650 2.52 -18.37 15.94
CA LEU A 650 3.82 -18.73 16.46
C LEU A 650 3.68 -19.91 17.45
N LYS A 651 4.29 -21.05 17.11
CA LYS A 651 4.27 -22.30 17.91
C LYS A 651 5.47 -23.18 17.55
N SER A 652 5.78 -24.17 18.39
CA SER A 652 6.95 -25.05 18.21
C SER A 652 6.91 -25.91 16.94
N LYS A 653 5.74 -26.09 16.30
CA LYS A 653 5.65 -26.74 14.99
C LYS A 653 6.05 -25.84 13.81
N ASN A 654 6.00 -24.52 14.01
CA ASN A 654 6.33 -23.51 12.99
C ASN A 654 7.76 -22.96 13.16
N VAL A 655 8.58 -23.62 14.01
CA VAL A 655 10.01 -23.37 14.17
C VAL A 655 10.75 -24.56 13.59
N LEU A 656 11.40 -24.40 12.43
CA LEU A 656 12.22 -25.43 11.81
C LEU A 656 13.69 -25.30 12.23
N LEU A 657 14.40 -26.42 12.27
CA LEU A 657 15.78 -26.49 12.75
C LEU A 657 16.72 -27.02 11.67
N THR A 658 17.83 -26.35 11.44
CA THR A 658 18.93 -26.90 10.64
C THR A 658 19.56 -28.10 11.38
N PRO A 659 20.39 -28.93 10.70
CA PRO A 659 21.18 -29.96 11.37
C PRO A 659 22.05 -29.42 12.52
N ASP A 660 22.45 -28.15 12.45
CA ASP A 660 23.26 -27.44 13.45
C ASP A 660 22.40 -26.74 14.52
N LEU A 661 21.10 -27.04 14.56
CA LEU A 661 20.11 -26.50 15.48
C LEU A 661 19.95 -24.97 15.39
N ASP A 662 20.17 -24.39 14.22
CA ASP A 662 19.77 -23.02 13.93
C ASP A 662 18.26 -23.00 13.66
N ALA A 663 17.53 -22.17 14.41
CA ALA A 663 16.09 -22.01 14.21
C ALA A 663 15.75 -21.06 13.06
N LYS A 664 14.73 -21.45 12.28
CA LYS A 664 14.08 -20.63 11.26
C LYS A 664 12.56 -20.67 11.42
N LEU A 665 11.89 -19.51 11.38
CA LEU A 665 10.43 -19.42 11.43
C LEU A 665 9.80 -19.68 10.06
N THR A 666 8.63 -20.30 10.07
CA THR A 666 7.81 -20.61 8.87
C THR A 666 6.32 -20.41 9.15
N ASP A 667 5.49 -20.54 8.12
CA ASP A 667 4.02 -20.53 8.21
C ASP A 667 3.44 -19.22 8.79
N PHE A 668 3.73 -18.09 8.13
CA PHE A 668 3.20 -16.77 8.46
C PHE A 668 1.73 -16.61 8.05
N GLY A 669 0.83 -16.48 9.03
CA GLY A 669 -0.62 -16.52 8.79
C GLY A 669 -1.25 -15.13 8.58
N VAL A 670 -1.42 -14.69 7.33
CA VAL A 670 -1.93 -13.33 7.04
C VAL A 670 -3.45 -13.14 7.18
N SER A 671 -4.25 -14.21 7.21
CA SER A 671 -5.71 -14.07 7.12
C SER A 671 -6.40 -14.03 8.49
N ARG A 672 -7.08 -12.92 8.81
CA ARG A 672 -8.03 -12.80 9.95
C ARG A 672 -9.12 -13.88 9.89
N GLU A 673 -9.58 -14.24 8.68
CA GLU A 673 -10.56 -15.32 8.49
C GLU A 673 -10.05 -16.69 8.99
N ARG A 674 -8.72 -16.92 9.01
CA ARG A 674 -8.17 -18.17 9.57
C ARG A 674 -8.42 -18.22 11.07
N ILE A 675 -8.31 -17.10 11.80
CA ILE A 675 -8.60 -17.06 13.24
C ILE A 675 -10.11 -17.25 13.48
N ASP A 676 -10.96 -16.58 12.71
CA ASP A 676 -12.43 -16.71 12.81
C ASP A 676 -12.95 -18.11 12.46
N ALA A 677 -12.40 -18.75 11.41
CA ALA A 677 -12.72 -20.13 11.04
C ALA A 677 -12.21 -21.14 12.09
N THR A 678 -11.09 -20.83 12.74
CA THR A 678 -10.52 -21.66 13.80
C THR A 678 -11.33 -21.54 15.10
N MET A 679 -11.90 -20.35 15.37
CA MET A 679 -12.82 -20.07 16.49
C MET A 679 -14.21 -20.72 16.28
N THR A 680 -14.71 -20.78 15.04
CA THR A 680 -16.07 -21.29 14.74
C THR A 680 -16.16 -22.79 14.43
N ALA A 681 -15.07 -23.45 14.05
CA ALA A 681 -15.09 -24.86 13.63
C ALA A 681 -14.58 -25.88 14.67
N GLY A 682 -14.03 -25.45 15.82
CA GLY A 682 -13.47 -26.36 16.83
C GLY A 682 -12.23 -27.13 16.36
N VAL A 683 -11.54 -26.64 15.32
CA VAL A 683 -10.40 -27.32 14.64
C VAL A 683 -9.04 -26.66 14.90
N GLY A 684 -8.92 -25.62 15.74
CA GLY A 684 -7.58 -25.13 16.12
C GLY A 684 -7.52 -24.30 17.40
N THR A 685 -7.81 -24.95 18.52
CA THR A 685 -7.49 -24.46 19.86
C THR A 685 -5.96 -24.35 20.02
N SER A 686 -5.34 -23.28 19.52
CA SER A 686 -3.88 -23.06 19.64
C SER A 686 -3.55 -22.62 21.06
N LEU A 687 -2.82 -23.46 21.82
CA LEU A 687 -2.39 -23.18 23.19
C LEU A 687 -1.39 -22.00 23.29
N TRP A 688 -0.85 -21.51 22.18
CA TRP A 688 0.10 -20.40 22.16
C TRP A 688 -0.57 -19.03 22.01
N MET A 689 -1.87 -19.01 21.70
CA MET A 689 -2.62 -17.79 21.42
C MET A 689 -2.64 -16.86 22.64
N ALA A 690 -2.57 -15.55 22.41
CA ALA A 690 -2.63 -14.55 23.46
C ALA A 690 -4.07 -14.31 23.95
N PRO A 691 -4.29 -13.93 25.23
CA PRO A 691 -5.62 -13.69 25.79
C PRO A 691 -6.49 -12.74 24.98
N GLU A 692 -5.95 -11.61 24.55
CA GLU A 692 -6.66 -10.59 23.75
C GLU A 692 -7.09 -11.14 22.37
N VAL A 693 -6.30 -12.05 21.79
CA VAL A 693 -6.65 -12.75 20.54
C VAL A 693 -7.77 -13.76 20.78
N MET A 694 -7.77 -14.46 21.92
CA MET A 694 -8.85 -15.39 22.29
C MET A 694 -10.18 -14.67 22.55
N LEU A 695 -10.12 -13.43 23.05
CA LEU A 695 -11.28 -12.61 23.40
C LEU A 695 -11.84 -11.82 22.20
N GLY A 696 -11.12 -11.78 21.08
CA GLY A 696 -11.52 -11.05 19.87
C GLY A 696 -11.30 -9.54 19.95
N ASP A 697 -10.45 -9.09 20.87
CA ASP A 697 -10.08 -7.68 21.02
C ASP A 697 -9.10 -7.24 19.92
N LYS A 698 -8.82 -5.94 19.82
CA LYS A 698 -7.72 -5.46 18.98
C LYS A 698 -6.41 -6.02 19.51
N TYR A 699 -5.59 -6.58 18.61
CA TYR A 699 -4.29 -7.16 18.94
C TYR A 699 -3.23 -6.68 17.94
N ASP A 700 -1.98 -6.66 18.38
CA ASP A 700 -0.82 -6.17 17.64
C ASP A 700 0.37 -7.13 17.77
N VAL A 701 1.60 -6.63 17.57
CA VAL A 701 2.85 -7.39 17.68
C VAL A 701 3.08 -8.00 19.08
N ALA A 702 2.44 -7.47 20.13
CA ALA A 702 2.55 -8.00 21.48
C ALA A 702 1.89 -9.39 21.63
N ALA A 703 0.98 -9.77 20.73
CA ALA A 703 0.38 -11.11 20.72
C ALA A 703 1.41 -12.21 20.33
N ASP A 704 2.34 -11.89 19.43
CA ASP A 704 3.44 -12.80 19.09
C ASP A 704 4.41 -12.94 20.27
N MET A 705 4.59 -11.87 21.07
CA MET A 705 5.44 -11.91 22.26
C MET A 705 4.85 -12.82 23.36
N PHE A 706 3.52 -12.85 23.51
CA PHE A 706 2.88 -13.85 24.37
C PHE A 706 3.15 -15.28 23.88
N SER A 707 2.95 -15.52 22.58
CA SER A 707 3.20 -16.81 21.95
C SER A 707 4.67 -17.25 22.10
N PHE A 708 5.61 -16.28 22.03
CA PHE A 708 7.02 -16.48 22.28
C PHE A 708 7.31 -16.89 23.73
N GLY A 709 6.66 -16.26 24.71
CA GLY A 709 6.74 -16.65 26.11
C GLY A 709 6.25 -18.08 26.36
N VAL A 710 5.17 -18.51 25.69
CA VAL A 710 4.69 -19.90 25.74
C VAL A 710 5.72 -20.87 25.14
N LEU A 711 6.37 -20.50 24.03
CA LEU A 711 7.47 -21.27 23.42
C LEU A 711 8.69 -21.40 24.36
N LEU A 712 9.04 -20.35 25.09
CA LEU A 712 10.13 -20.41 26.09
C LEU A 712 9.81 -21.44 27.19
N SER A 713 8.56 -21.54 27.63
CA SER A 713 8.14 -22.57 28.60
C SER A 713 8.25 -23.98 28.02
N GLU A 714 7.96 -24.18 26.74
CA GLU A 714 8.20 -25.46 26.08
C GLU A 714 9.69 -25.82 26.01
N LEU A 715 10.58 -24.86 25.75
CA LEU A 715 12.03 -25.08 25.76
C LEU A 715 12.53 -25.48 27.16
N ASP A 716 12.01 -24.85 28.21
CA ASP A 716 12.35 -25.18 29.60
C ASP A 716 11.86 -26.59 29.97
N THR A 717 10.55 -26.83 29.79
CA THR A 717 9.89 -28.04 30.28
C THR A 717 10.06 -29.25 29.36
N GLN A 718 10.33 -29.02 28.08
CA GLN A 718 10.29 -29.97 26.96
C GLN A 718 8.89 -30.57 26.70
N GLN A 719 7.87 -30.08 27.40
CA GLN A 719 6.50 -30.59 27.34
C GLN A 719 5.61 -29.68 26.47
N LEU A 720 4.37 -30.11 26.23
CA LEU A 720 3.36 -29.25 25.61
C LEU A 720 2.94 -28.14 26.59
N PRO A 721 2.50 -26.97 26.09
CA PRO A 721 2.01 -25.89 26.94
C PRO A 721 0.91 -26.37 27.90
N TYR A 722 0.97 -25.86 29.14
CA TYR A 722 0.00 -26.16 30.20
C TYR A 722 -0.18 -27.65 30.54
N SER A 723 0.81 -28.51 30.26
CA SER A 723 0.78 -29.94 30.63
C SER A 723 0.58 -30.20 32.13
N HIS A 724 0.94 -29.22 32.97
CA HIS A 724 0.76 -29.24 34.42
C HIS A 724 -0.72 -29.05 34.84
N ALA A 725 -1.55 -28.46 33.99
CA ALA A 725 -2.94 -28.16 34.28
C ALA A 725 -3.80 -29.44 34.23
N LYS A 726 -4.15 -29.95 35.42
CA LYS A 726 -4.95 -31.17 35.61
C LYS A 726 -6.25 -30.84 36.35
N ASP A 727 -7.31 -31.61 36.05
CA ASP A 727 -8.60 -31.48 36.74
C ASP A 727 -8.44 -31.76 38.25
N LYS A 728 -8.73 -30.75 39.08
CA LYS A 728 -8.66 -30.83 40.55
C LYS A 728 -9.81 -31.64 41.16
N ASN A 729 -10.90 -31.85 40.42
CA ASN A 729 -12.14 -32.48 40.91
C ASN A 729 -12.37 -33.91 40.39
N ASN A 730 -11.56 -34.42 39.45
CA ASN A 730 -11.63 -35.84 39.07
C ASN A 730 -10.37 -36.37 38.35
N SER A 731 -9.75 -37.40 38.93
CA SER A 731 -8.89 -38.40 38.26
C SER A 731 -7.50 -37.99 37.72
N GLY A 732 -7.05 -36.74 37.85
CA GLY A 732 -5.72 -36.33 37.32
C GLY A 732 -5.62 -36.37 35.79
N ARG A 733 -6.76 -36.35 35.10
CA ARG A 733 -6.84 -36.31 33.63
C ARG A 733 -6.45 -34.92 33.11
N LYS A 734 -5.86 -34.89 31.92
CA LYS A 734 -5.51 -33.65 31.20
C LYS A 734 -6.81 -32.84 30.97
N LEU A 735 -6.77 -31.55 31.26
CA LEU A 735 -7.88 -30.65 30.93
C LEU A 735 -8.10 -30.59 29.42
N PRO A 736 -9.35 -30.50 28.94
CA PRO A 736 -9.61 -30.21 27.53
C PRO A 736 -8.97 -28.88 27.13
N ASP A 737 -8.39 -28.80 25.93
CA ASP A 737 -7.66 -27.60 25.49
C ASP A 737 -8.54 -26.34 25.51
N ALA A 738 -9.86 -26.46 25.25
CA ALA A 738 -10.80 -25.33 25.36
C ALA A 738 -10.94 -24.79 26.80
N ALA A 739 -10.91 -25.67 27.80
CA ALA A 739 -10.93 -25.26 29.20
C ALA A 739 -9.61 -24.59 29.60
N ILE A 740 -8.49 -25.08 29.07
CA ILE A 740 -7.16 -24.46 29.26
C ILE A 740 -7.18 -23.04 28.69
N LEU A 741 -7.61 -22.85 27.44
CA LEU A 741 -7.68 -21.51 26.82
C LEU A 741 -8.59 -20.56 27.61
N GLN A 742 -9.75 -21.02 28.06
CA GLN A 742 -10.64 -20.21 28.88
C GLN A 742 -9.97 -19.76 30.18
N MET A 743 -9.26 -20.68 30.85
CA MET A 743 -8.55 -20.35 32.09
C MET A 743 -7.39 -19.37 31.85
N VAL A 744 -6.70 -19.47 30.71
CA VAL A 744 -5.65 -18.53 30.28
C VAL A 744 -6.24 -17.15 29.99
N ALA A 745 -7.33 -17.07 29.22
CA ALA A 745 -8.01 -15.81 28.91
C ALA A 745 -8.50 -15.08 30.18
N MET A 746 -8.89 -15.84 31.22
CA MET A 746 -9.29 -15.30 32.51
C MET A 746 -8.11 -14.94 33.44
N GLY A 747 -6.86 -15.15 33.01
CA GLY A 747 -5.67 -14.95 33.84
C GLY A 747 -5.54 -15.93 35.02
N SER A 748 -6.30 -17.02 35.01
CA SER A 748 -6.35 -18.03 36.10
C SER A 748 -5.41 -19.21 35.88
N LEU A 749 -4.79 -19.30 34.70
CA LEU A 749 -3.78 -20.28 34.32
C LEU A 749 -2.70 -19.60 33.50
N CYS A 750 -1.43 -19.91 33.81
CA CYS A 750 -0.26 -19.41 33.08
C CYS A 750 0.69 -20.58 32.84
N VAL A 751 1.64 -20.42 31.92
CA VAL A 751 2.73 -21.38 31.72
C VAL A 751 3.70 -21.35 32.92
N GLU A 752 4.46 -22.43 33.09
CA GLU A 752 5.42 -22.55 34.19
C GLU A 752 6.86 -22.54 33.66
N PHE A 753 7.77 -21.99 34.47
CA PHE A 753 9.22 -22.01 34.25
C PHE A 753 9.89 -22.68 35.46
N PRO A 754 9.82 -24.03 35.57
CA PRO A 754 10.25 -24.75 36.76
C PRO A 754 11.78 -24.79 36.93
N SER A 755 12.56 -24.59 35.86
CA SER A 755 14.01 -24.59 35.98
C SER A 755 14.51 -23.33 36.69
N ARG A 756 15.37 -23.52 37.68
CA ARG A 756 16.06 -22.45 38.40
C ARG A 756 17.49 -22.25 37.93
N ALA A 757 17.91 -22.95 36.87
CA ALA A 757 19.31 -22.94 36.42
C ALA A 757 19.70 -21.62 35.75
N LEU A 758 18.76 -20.94 35.09
CA LEU A 758 18.94 -19.64 34.45
C LEU A 758 17.73 -18.74 34.74
N PRO A 759 17.72 -18.03 35.88
CA PRO A 759 16.61 -17.17 36.31
C PRO A 759 16.22 -16.11 35.27
N GLU A 760 17.19 -15.54 34.56
CA GLU A 760 16.97 -14.48 33.57
C GLU A 760 16.12 -14.96 32.39
N MET A 761 16.22 -16.24 32.01
CA MET A 761 15.36 -16.84 30.99
C MET A 761 13.92 -16.99 31.48
N ALA A 762 13.75 -17.40 32.75
CA ALA A 762 12.43 -17.51 33.37
C ALA A 762 11.78 -16.13 33.54
N GLU A 763 12.54 -15.11 33.93
CA GLU A 763 12.07 -13.72 34.03
C GLU A 763 11.62 -13.17 32.67
N LEU A 764 12.39 -13.40 31.60
CA LEU A 764 11.98 -13.05 30.24
C LEU A 764 10.69 -13.78 29.84
N GLY A 765 10.63 -15.10 30.08
CA GLY A 765 9.46 -15.91 29.80
C GLY A 765 8.19 -15.41 30.51
N VAL A 766 8.30 -15.07 31.80
CA VAL A 766 7.21 -14.50 32.60
C VAL A 766 6.77 -13.13 32.09
N ALA A 767 7.72 -12.26 31.72
CA ALA A 767 7.40 -10.94 31.17
C ALA A 767 6.64 -11.04 29.83
N CYS A 768 7.05 -11.98 28.96
CA CYS A 768 6.39 -12.22 27.68
C CYS A 768 4.93 -12.66 27.83
N VAL A 769 4.58 -13.45 28.85
CA VAL A 769 3.22 -13.97 29.06
C VAL A 769 2.35 -13.10 29.98
N SER A 770 2.68 -11.81 30.11
CA SER A 770 1.84 -10.84 30.82
C SER A 770 0.42 -10.79 30.24
N MET A 771 -0.59 -10.70 31.11
CA MET A 771 -1.98 -10.47 30.71
C MET A 771 -2.19 -9.08 30.11
N ASP A 772 -1.41 -8.09 30.55
CA ASP A 772 -1.36 -6.77 29.95
C ASP A 772 -0.39 -6.80 28.75
N PRO A 773 -0.88 -6.59 27.50
CA PRO A 773 -0.04 -6.56 26.30
C PRO A 773 1.07 -5.52 26.34
N GLU A 774 0.82 -4.34 26.92
CA GLU A 774 1.78 -3.23 26.98
C GLU A 774 2.94 -3.50 27.94
N ALA A 775 2.73 -4.40 28.91
CA ALA A 775 3.77 -4.82 29.84
C ALA A 775 4.71 -5.89 29.26
N ARG A 776 4.42 -6.41 28.06
CA ARG A 776 5.27 -7.41 27.40
C ARG A 776 6.48 -6.72 26.77
N PRO A 777 7.68 -7.33 26.82
CA PRO A 777 8.84 -6.77 26.15
C PRO A 777 8.64 -6.78 24.63
N ARG A 778 9.19 -5.78 23.94
CA ARG A 778 9.29 -5.80 22.49
C ARG A 778 10.22 -6.93 22.04
N ALA A 779 10.06 -7.42 20.80
CA ALA A 779 10.94 -8.46 20.24
C ALA A 779 12.43 -8.07 20.29
N SER A 780 12.75 -6.79 20.01
CA SER A 780 14.11 -6.25 20.09
C SER A 780 14.68 -6.28 21.51
N GLU A 781 13.84 -6.01 22.52
CA GLU A 781 14.25 -6.10 23.92
C GLU A 781 14.49 -7.55 24.35
N ALA A 782 13.60 -8.47 23.95
CA ALA A 782 13.77 -9.89 24.19
C ALA A 782 15.05 -10.42 23.53
N LEU A 783 15.33 -10.01 22.29
CA LEU A 783 16.55 -10.33 21.56
C LEU A 783 17.79 -9.86 22.33
N TYR A 784 17.82 -8.61 22.78
CA TYR A 784 18.92 -8.05 23.57
C TYR A 784 19.16 -8.82 24.88
N ARG A 785 18.09 -9.15 25.61
CA ARG A 785 18.18 -9.96 26.84
C ARG A 785 18.75 -11.35 26.55
N LEU A 786 18.32 -12.00 25.47
CA LEU A 786 18.82 -13.32 25.06
C LEU A 786 20.30 -13.28 24.65
N GLN A 787 20.75 -12.22 23.96
CA GLN A 787 22.17 -12.03 23.63
C GLN A 787 23.04 -11.97 24.90
N LYS A 788 22.58 -11.25 25.94
CA LYS A 788 23.27 -11.19 27.23
C LYS A 788 23.29 -12.53 27.95
N ILE A 789 22.19 -13.28 27.92
CA ILE A 789 22.11 -14.60 28.56
C ILE A 789 23.06 -15.58 27.84
N LEU A 790 23.13 -15.52 26.50
CA LEU A 790 23.99 -16.41 25.74
C LEU A 790 25.48 -16.20 26.04
N GLN A 791 25.90 -14.98 26.42
CA GLN A 791 27.26 -14.68 26.86
C GLN A 791 27.66 -15.35 28.18
N GLN A 792 26.71 -15.93 28.93
CA GLN A 792 26.99 -16.61 30.20
C GLN A 792 27.43 -18.08 30.03
N PHE A 793 27.37 -18.62 28.80
CA PHE A 793 27.69 -20.01 28.49
C PHE A 793 29.15 -20.25 28.09
#